data_AF-A0A954YN80-F1
#
_entry.id   AF-A0A954YN80-F1
#
_cell.length_a   1.000
_cell.length_b   1.000
_cell.length_c   1.000
_cell.angle_alpha   90.00
_cell.angle_beta   90.00
_cell.angle_gamma   90.00
#
_symmetry.space_group_name_H-M   'P 1'
#
loop_
_entity.id
_entity.type
_entity.pdbx_description
1 polymer ?
#
loop_
_entity_poly.entity_id
_entity_poly.type
_entity_poly.pdbx_seq_one_letter_code
_entity_poly.pdbx_strand_id
1 'polypeptide(L)'
;MTSISPIPTGRISDTLINSRLLAQLQINQQDIFAVQNQLSTGRRISRPSEDAPSAIRAISLQRLIERKTQVQVNLQTNQSYLSATDTALNGVSSVISDIRGAALSVADTTSTDAQRTAIAAEVQRAIQQLVDTGNQQFRGRYLFAGSRTTVLPFTYQDGYVAYRGNESELQSYSDIDVLFESSIAGTEVFGAISEAVLGSADLNPVLTADTLLRDLHGGRGITDGSIAVSDGASIATVDISQAETIGDVARLIETNPPAGRSITVSVRPTGLYIEIDDAGGGNLTITEVAGGTTAKELGILEESGTLTNPVEGNDLDPILRLGTQIDQIFGSRAQGRIQSAGVNNDITLQATEIGTQYNDVTVQFVDDSLQQAAPGVAAGSEYANFEANAVASRAALTFAGANNDLVLEATAAGADFNNVTVKVTSTAVGVPTASYDSTNKVLTIDLEADGSSTANDVIGAIGAISGTPFSASLDTSIETTNTGGGAIAAFTDANFASTGNSGGDAGTLYVHIDPGDTLAYQVVDAINAEGTFQASIDPRDAVIAAQAGFGAVDPTATASTAGGGGFAFDATGIQITNGGETFELSFATAETIEDVLNIINGSGAGVLAQISPDGDSINIRSRLSGADFSIGENGGETATQLGIRTFTENSRLDSLNDGLGVNDFPGDDFSIETSDGTVLAIDVSGAETIADILDRINTHADNPGNV
;
A
#
# COMPACT_ATOMS: atom_id res chain seq x y z
N MET A 1 68.30 20.24 21.91
CA MET A 1 69.61 20.91 22.04
C MET A 1 69.65 22.07 21.07
N THR A 2 69.24 23.25 21.53
CA THR A 2 69.37 24.49 20.77
C THR A 2 70.86 24.82 20.64
N SER A 3 71.31 24.98 19.41
CA SER A 3 72.70 25.30 19.09
C SER A 3 73.14 26.57 19.80
N ILE A 4 74.28 26.52 20.49
CA ILE A 4 75.02 27.74 20.84
C ILE A 4 75.33 28.43 19.52
N SER A 5 74.64 29.54 19.24
CA SER A 5 74.84 30.28 18.00
C SER A 5 76.27 30.85 18.00
N PRO A 6 77.09 30.59 16.97
CA PRO A 6 78.48 31.03 16.96
C PRO A 6 78.56 32.56 16.99
N ILE A 7 79.43 33.08 17.85
CA ILE A 7 79.70 34.51 17.98
C ILE A 7 80.35 34.98 16.66
N PRO A 8 79.76 35.94 15.91
CA PRO A 8 80.38 36.45 14.69
C PRO A 8 81.69 37.16 15.02
N THR A 9 82.76 36.87 14.29
CA THR A 9 84.13 37.37 14.51
C THR A 9 84.37 38.81 14.02
N GLY A 10 83.33 39.63 13.84
CA GLY A 10 83.42 41.06 13.50
C GLY A 10 83.14 41.97 14.69
N ARG A 11 83.74 43.17 14.74
CA ARG A 11 83.46 44.19 15.78
C ARG A 11 81.98 44.58 15.74
N ILE A 12 81.21 44.02 16.65
CA ILE A 12 79.83 44.36 16.95
C ILE A 12 79.80 45.30 18.16
N SER A 13 78.76 46.15 18.26
CA SER A 13 78.57 47.03 19.41
C SER A 13 78.46 46.25 20.74
N ASP A 14 79.07 46.73 21.82
CA ASP A 14 78.95 46.14 23.17
C ASP A 14 77.48 46.01 23.62
N THR A 15 76.62 46.92 23.17
CA THR A 15 75.17 46.85 23.42
C THR A 15 74.51 45.63 22.78
N LEU A 16 75.00 45.17 21.63
CA LEU A 16 74.47 43.99 20.92
C LEU A 16 74.93 42.68 21.58
N ILE A 17 76.14 42.66 22.17
CA ILE A 17 76.64 41.51 22.93
C ILE A 17 75.84 41.34 24.23
N ASN A 18 75.65 42.43 24.97
CA ASN A 18 74.87 42.42 26.21
C ASN A 18 73.39 42.07 25.96
N SER A 19 72.78 42.58 24.88
CA SER A 19 71.39 42.24 24.54
C SER A 19 71.23 40.76 24.18
N ARG A 20 72.22 40.14 23.51
CA ARG A 20 72.20 38.70 23.20
C ARG A 20 72.40 37.83 24.44
N LEU A 21 73.32 38.20 25.35
CA LEU A 21 73.51 37.48 26.60
C LEU A 21 72.25 37.54 27.48
N LEU A 22 71.62 38.72 27.57
CA LEU A 22 70.33 38.87 28.27
C LEU A 22 69.23 38.03 27.64
N ALA A 23 69.13 38.01 26.30
CA ALA A 23 68.18 37.13 25.60
C ALA A 23 68.45 35.64 25.87
N GLN A 24 69.72 35.22 25.90
CA GLN A 24 70.08 33.84 26.22
C GLN A 24 69.78 33.46 27.68
N LEU A 25 70.05 34.36 28.63
CA LEU A 25 69.70 34.15 30.04
C LEU A 25 68.18 34.07 30.23
N GLN A 26 67.41 34.88 29.50
CA GLN A 26 65.95 34.81 29.49
C GLN A 26 65.46 33.45 28.94
N ILE A 27 66.04 32.95 27.84
CA ILE A 27 65.72 31.62 27.30
C ILE A 27 66.07 30.51 28.31
N ASN A 28 67.26 30.54 28.90
CA ASN A 28 67.68 29.53 29.87
C ASN A 28 66.81 29.53 31.14
N GLN A 29 66.37 30.70 31.61
CA GLN A 29 65.43 30.78 32.74
C GLN A 29 64.07 30.17 32.38
N GLN A 30 63.57 30.38 31.14
CA GLN A 30 62.35 29.75 30.66
C GLN A 30 62.49 28.22 30.58
N ASP A 31 63.63 27.72 30.08
CA ASP A 31 63.90 26.28 29.99
C ASP A 31 63.98 25.62 31.38
N ILE A 32 64.66 26.27 32.35
CA ILE A 32 64.72 25.79 33.74
C ILE A 32 63.32 25.77 34.36
N PHE A 33 62.52 26.82 34.14
CA PHE A 33 61.15 26.88 34.63
C PHE A 33 60.28 25.78 34.03
N ALA A 34 60.46 25.46 32.74
CA ALA A 34 59.77 24.35 32.09
C ALA A 34 60.13 23.00 32.72
N VAL A 35 61.43 22.71 32.91
CA VAL A 35 61.90 21.47 33.55
C VAL A 35 61.43 21.37 35.00
N GLN A 36 61.44 22.47 35.76
CA GLN A 36 60.90 22.51 37.12
C GLN A 36 59.40 22.19 37.16
N ASN A 37 58.62 22.72 36.22
CA ASN A 37 57.19 22.37 36.09
C ASN A 37 56.98 20.90 35.71
N GLN A 38 57.78 20.37 34.78
CA GLN A 38 57.72 18.94 34.41
C GLN A 38 58.07 18.06 35.62
N LEU A 39 59.06 18.44 36.42
CA LEU A 39 59.45 17.72 37.64
C LEU A 39 58.36 17.80 38.72
N SER A 40 57.73 18.97 38.91
CA SER A 40 56.66 19.15 39.90
C SER A 40 55.38 18.41 39.54
N THR A 41 55.02 18.33 38.24
CA THR A 41 53.78 17.70 37.78
C THR A 41 53.96 16.23 37.40
N GLY A 42 55.20 15.78 37.20
CA GLY A 42 55.52 14.48 36.62
C GLY A 42 55.10 14.33 35.15
N ARG A 43 54.61 15.40 34.50
CA ARG A 43 54.12 15.39 33.12
C ARG A 43 55.14 16.05 32.21
N ARG A 44 55.54 15.36 31.13
CA ARG A 44 56.40 15.93 30.07
C ARG A 44 55.72 17.09 29.32
N ILE A 45 54.40 17.05 29.18
CA ILE A 45 53.61 18.02 28.42
C ILE A 45 52.54 18.60 29.36
N SER A 46 52.57 19.91 29.56
CA SER A 46 51.58 20.64 30.36
C SER A 46 50.62 21.44 29.48
N ARG A 47 51.04 21.89 28.29
CA ARG A 47 50.23 22.70 27.38
C ARG A 47 50.28 22.11 25.96
N PRO A 48 49.15 22.09 25.23
CA PRO A 48 49.13 21.58 23.85
C PRO A 48 50.12 22.27 22.91
N SER A 49 50.48 23.53 23.20
CA SER A 49 51.45 24.32 22.43
C SER A 49 52.90 23.86 22.56
N GLU A 50 53.24 23.06 23.58
CA GLU A 50 54.63 22.60 23.84
C GLU A 50 55.06 21.47 22.89
N ASP A 51 54.14 20.58 22.51
CA ASP A 51 54.35 19.45 21.60
C ASP A 51 52.99 19.00 21.06
N ALA A 52 52.51 19.65 19.99
CA ALA A 52 51.16 19.44 19.48
C ALA A 52 50.87 17.97 19.08
N PRO A 53 51.74 17.25 18.35
CA PRO A 53 51.49 15.85 18.00
C PRO A 53 51.37 14.94 19.22
N SER A 54 52.27 15.08 20.21
CA SER A 54 52.22 14.26 21.42
C SER A 54 51.05 14.62 22.33
N ALA A 55 50.69 15.92 22.41
CA ALA A 55 49.54 16.39 23.17
C ALA A 55 48.22 15.84 22.60
N ILE A 56 48.04 15.85 21.27
CA ILE A 56 46.86 15.27 20.61
C ILE A 56 46.71 13.79 20.97
N ARG A 57 47.81 13.02 20.88
CA ARG A 57 47.79 11.59 21.24
C ARG A 57 47.52 11.35 22.72
N ALA A 58 48.08 12.17 23.61
CA ALA A 58 47.80 12.07 25.04
C ALA A 58 46.33 12.37 25.36
N ILE A 59 45.76 13.42 24.75
CA ILE A 59 44.35 13.78 24.91
C ILE A 59 43.44 12.68 24.36
N SER A 60 43.74 12.11 23.18
CA SER A 60 42.94 11.03 22.61
C SER A 60 42.97 9.78 23.49
N LEU A 61 44.13 9.42 24.03
CA LEU A 61 44.27 8.30 24.97
C LEU A 61 43.55 8.58 26.29
N GLN A 62 43.60 9.82 26.80
CA GLN A 62 42.89 10.18 28.03
C GLN A 62 41.37 10.08 27.84
N ARG A 63 40.83 10.61 26.73
CA ARG A 63 39.41 10.44 26.36
C ARG A 63 39.03 8.97 26.23
N LEU A 64 39.90 8.16 25.65
CA LEU A 64 39.70 6.71 25.53
C LEU A 64 39.65 6.04 26.91
N ILE A 65 40.56 6.39 27.83
CA ILE A 65 40.59 5.89 29.21
C ILE A 65 39.32 6.30 29.97
N GLU A 66 38.90 7.56 29.86
CA GLU A 66 37.67 8.06 30.48
C GLU A 66 36.44 7.28 29.96
N ARG A 67 36.35 7.07 28.64
CA ARG A 67 35.28 6.27 28.03
C ARG A 67 35.31 4.81 28.52
N LYS A 68 36.48 4.17 28.53
CA LYS A 68 36.66 2.80 29.04
C LYS A 68 36.32 2.68 30.53
N THR A 69 36.67 3.68 31.33
CA THR A 69 36.32 3.72 32.76
C THR A 69 34.81 3.78 32.95
N GLN A 70 34.10 4.60 32.15
CA GLN A 70 32.64 4.64 32.19
C GLN A 70 32.01 3.30 31.77
N VAL A 71 32.52 2.66 30.72
CA VAL A 71 32.07 1.32 30.30
C VAL A 71 32.27 0.30 31.42
N GLN A 72 33.40 0.32 32.13
CA GLN A 72 33.65 -0.56 33.26
C GLN A 72 32.64 -0.36 34.40
N VAL A 73 32.28 0.89 34.72
CA VAL A 73 31.24 1.18 35.73
C VAL A 73 29.86 0.70 35.28
N ASN A 74 29.53 0.86 34.00
CA ASN A 74 28.29 0.34 33.42
C ASN A 74 28.24 -1.19 33.51
N LEU A 75 29.32 -1.88 33.11
CA LEU A 75 29.44 -3.34 33.20
C LEU A 75 29.27 -3.86 34.63
N GLN A 76 29.93 -3.25 35.61
CA GLN A 76 29.75 -3.62 37.03
C GLN A 76 28.31 -3.43 37.50
N THR A 77 27.65 -2.37 37.04
CA THR A 77 26.25 -2.11 37.34
C THR A 77 25.35 -3.18 36.73
N ASN A 78 25.53 -3.51 35.45
CA ASN A 78 24.74 -4.56 34.78
C ASN A 78 24.99 -5.95 35.35
N GLN A 79 26.24 -6.27 35.72
CA GLN A 79 26.54 -7.54 36.39
C GLN A 79 25.77 -7.68 37.69
N SER A 80 25.61 -6.58 38.45
CA SER A 80 24.80 -6.59 39.67
C SER A 80 23.31 -6.83 39.38
N TYR A 81 22.78 -6.27 38.28
CA TYR A 81 21.41 -6.53 37.84
C TYR A 81 21.23 -7.98 37.38
N LEU A 82 22.11 -8.50 36.53
CA LEU A 82 22.06 -9.88 36.03
C LEU A 82 22.18 -10.90 37.17
N SER A 83 23.02 -10.66 38.19
CA SER A 83 23.07 -11.53 39.37
C SER A 83 21.79 -11.50 40.20
N ALA A 84 21.13 -10.33 40.29
CA ALA A 84 19.83 -10.23 40.95
C ALA A 84 18.74 -10.98 40.16
N THR A 85 18.75 -10.86 38.84
CA THR A 85 17.88 -11.60 37.93
C THR A 85 18.10 -13.11 38.05
N ASP A 86 19.34 -13.59 38.02
CA ASP A 86 19.69 -15.01 38.17
C ASP A 86 19.21 -15.57 39.53
N THR A 87 19.35 -14.80 40.61
CA THR A 87 18.82 -15.18 41.93
C THR A 87 17.30 -15.33 41.90
N ALA A 88 16.59 -14.40 41.24
CA ALA A 88 15.14 -14.47 41.08
C ALA A 88 14.71 -15.68 40.22
N LEU A 89 15.41 -15.94 39.11
CA LEU A 89 15.16 -17.10 38.23
C LEU A 89 15.37 -18.44 38.94
N ASN A 90 16.39 -18.56 39.79
CA ASN A 90 16.57 -19.74 40.62
C ASN A 90 15.39 -19.94 41.59
N GLY A 91 14.85 -18.85 42.14
CA GLY A 91 13.62 -18.88 42.94
C GLY A 91 12.41 -19.38 42.14
N VAL A 92 12.22 -18.85 40.93
CA VAL A 92 11.17 -19.30 39.99
C VAL A 92 11.30 -20.79 39.69
N SER A 93 12.50 -21.25 39.34
CA SER A 93 12.77 -22.66 39.04
C SER A 93 12.44 -23.59 40.22
N SER A 94 12.72 -23.16 41.46
CA SER A 94 12.36 -23.93 42.65
C SER A 94 10.85 -24.04 42.80
N VAL A 95 10.13 -22.92 42.70
CA VAL A 95 8.67 -22.90 42.88
C VAL A 95 7.96 -23.69 41.78
N ILE A 96 8.40 -23.62 40.53
CA ILE A 96 7.86 -24.44 39.43
C ILE A 96 8.12 -25.94 39.70
N SER A 97 9.29 -26.30 40.22
CA SER A 97 9.60 -27.70 40.58
C SER A 97 8.67 -28.21 41.68
N ASP A 98 8.38 -27.37 42.67
CA ASP A 98 7.45 -27.69 43.76
C ASP A 98 6.00 -27.84 43.25
N ILE A 99 5.54 -26.92 42.39
CA ILE A 99 4.23 -27.00 41.72
C ILE A 99 4.12 -28.31 40.93
N ARG A 100 5.13 -28.65 40.13
CA ARG A 100 5.14 -29.89 39.36
C ARG A 100 5.08 -31.12 40.26
N GLY A 101 5.83 -31.13 41.37
CA GLY A 101 5.79 -32.22 42.35
C GLY A 101 4.41 -32.37 42.99
N ALA A 102 3.79 -31.26 43.39
CA ALA A 102 2.45 -31.24 43.96
C ALA A 102 1.39 -31.72 42.97
N ALA A 103 1.43 -31.23 41.72
CA ALA A 103 0.52 -31.64 40.66
C ALA A 103 0.64 -33.15 40.34
N LEU A 104 1.86 -33.67 40.18
CA LEU A 104 2.09 -35.10 39.95
C LEU A 104 1.61 -35.98 41.11
N SER A 105 1.61 -35.46 42.34
CA SER A 105 1.15 -36.23 43.51
C SER A 105 -0.36 -36.50 43.51
N VAL A 106 -1.14 -35.68 42.80
CA VAL A 106 -2.61 -35.81 42.68
C VAL A 106 -3.09 -36.17 41.28
N ALA A 107 -2.16 -36.31 40.33
CA ALA A 107 -2.44 -36.71 38.95
C ALA A 107 -2.84 -38.19 38.84
N ASP A 108 -2.57 -39.02 39.87
CA ASP A 108 -3.01 -40.41 39.88
C ASP A 108 -4.50 -40.56 40.22
N THR A 109 -5.13 -41.56 39.59
CA THR A 109 -6.57 -41.91 39.66
C THR A 109 -7.07 -42.27 41.06
N THR A 110 -6.16 -42.55 41.99
CA THR A 110 -6.48 -42.94 43.38
C THR A 110 -6.68 -41.74 44.33
N SER A 111 -6.44 -40.52 43.86
CA SER A 111 -6.59 -39.30 44.66
C SER A 111 -8.06 -38.91 44.87
N THR A 112 -8.40 -38.44 46.07
CA THR A 112 -9.75 -37.96 46.40
C THR A 112 -9.95 -36.48 46.00
N ASP A 113 -11.21 -36.05 45.78
CA ASP A 113 -11.52 -34.64 45.47
C ASP A 113 -11.05 -33.66 46.56
N ALA A 114 -11.10 -34.09 47.83
CA ALA A 114 -10.61 -33.29 48.94
C ALA A 114 -9.08 -33.09 48.87
N GLN A 115 -8.32 -34.11 48.45
CA GLN A 115 -6.87 -34.00 48.23
C GLN A 115 -6.55 -33.12 47.02
N ARG A 116 -7.28 -33.27 45.91
CA ARG A 116 -7.15 -32.39 44.74
C ARG A 116 -7.40 -30.92 45.10
N THR A 117 -8.44 -30.64 45.89
CA THR A 117 -8.76 -29.28 46.36
C THR A 117 -7.66 -28.69 47.25
N ALA A 118 -7.08 -29.50 48.15
CA ALA A 118 -5.99 -29.05 49.02
C ALA A 118 -4.72 -28.71 48.22
N ILE A 119 -4.37 -29.51 47.23
CA ILE A 119 -3.23 -29.25 46.34
C ILE A 119 -3.51 -28.05 45.42
N ALA A 120 -4.73 -27.88 44.91
CA ALA A 120 -5.09 -26.67 44.16
C ALA A 120 -4.84 -25.38 44.97
N ALA A 121 -5.17 -25.38 46.27
CA ALA A 121 -4.86 -24.26 47.16
C ALA A 121 -3.35 -24.09 47.45
N GLU A 122 -2.55 -25.14 47.31
CA GLU A 122 -1.09 -25.07 47.40
C GLU A 122 -0.46 -24.50 46.12
N VAL A 123 -0.91 -24.97 44.95
CA VAL A 123 -0.54 -24.41 43.65
C VAL A 123 -0.91 -22.92 43.58
N GLN A 124 -2.08 -22.54 44.08
CA GLN A 124 -2.51 -21.14 44.14
C GLN A 124 -1.55 -20.26 44.96
N ARG A 125 -1.04 -20.76 46.09
CA ARG A 125 -0.04 -20.04 46.91
C ARG A 125 1.31 -19.96 46.20
N ALA A 126 1.70 -21.01 45.49
CA ALA A 126 2.91 -21.04 44.69
C ALA A 126 2.84 -20.03 43.52
N ILE A 127 1.68 -19.89 42.86
CA ILE A 127 1.44 -18.85 41.84
C ILE A 127 1.62 -17.46 42.44
N GLN A 128 1.06 -17.19 43.63
CA GLN A 128 1.26 -15.91 44.30
C GLN A 128 2.75 -15.64 44.58
N GLN A 129 3.50 -16.66 45.00
CA GLN A 129 4.95 -16.54 45.21
C GLN A 129 5.72 -16.27 43.91
N LEU A 130 5.30 -16.85 42.78
CA LEU A 130 5.86 -16.54 41.47
C LEU A 130 5.60 -15.10 41.05
N VAL A 131 4.38 -14.60 41.27
CA VAL A 131 4.02 -13.19 41.02
C VAL A 131 4.89 -12.25 41.87
N ASP A 132 5.08 -12.56 43.15
CA ASP A 132 5.91 -11.77 44.05
C ASP A 132 7.39 -11.77 43.59
N THR A 133 7.88 -12.91 43.11
CA THR A 133 9.25 -13.05 42.55
C THR A 133 9.38 -12.28 41.23
N GLY A 134 8.38 -12.35 40.35
CA GLY A 134 8.32 -11.56 39.11
C GLY A 134 8.25 -10.05 39.36
N ASN A 135 7.72 -9.64 40.51
CA ASN A 135 7.66 -8.24 40.96
C ASN A 135 8.89 -7.79 41.77
N GLN A 136 9.96 -8.58 41.83
CA GLN A 136 11.15 -8.23 42.60
C GLN A 136 11.85 -6.98 42.03
N GLN A 137 12.30 -6.12 42.93
CA GLN A 137 13.03 -4.90 42.60
C GLN A 137 14.51 -5.02 42.97
N PHE A 138 15.37 -4.45 42.13
CA PHE A 138 16.78 -4.21 42.45
C PHE A 138 17.13 -2.74 42.22
N ARG A 139 17.62 -2.08 43.28
CA ARG A 139 17.97 -0.65 43.29
C ARG A 139 16.85 0.26 42.76
N GLY A 140 15.59 -0.04 43.11
CA GLY A 140 14.41 0.74 42.75
C GLY A 140 13.87 0.53 41.34
N ARG A 141 14.33 -0.53 40.65
CA ARG A 141 13.86 -0.94 39.32
C ARG A 141 13.34 -2.37 39.36
N TYR A 142 12.21 -2.64 38.71
CA TYR A 142 11.68 -3.99 38.54
C TYR A 142 12.54 -4.76 37.55
N LEU A 143 12.87 -6.01 37.89
CA LEU A 143 13.78 -6.85 37.09
C LEU A 143 13.13 -7.36 35.80
N PHE A 144 11.83 -7.65 35.82
CA PHE A 144 11.11 -8.33 34.75
C PHE A 144 10.08 -7.44 34.01
N ALA A 145 10.18 -6.11 34.17
CA ALA A 145 9.27 -5.16 33.51
C ALA A 145 9.70 -4.73 32.09
N GLY A 146 10.77 -5.36 31.56
CA GLY A 146 11.44 -4.91 30.34
C GLY A 146 12.05 -3.52 30.51
N SER A 147 11.98 -2.70 29.46
CA SER A 147 12.42 -1.30 29.50
C SER A 147 11.59 -0.42 30.45
N ARG A 148 10.35 -0.80 30.79
CA ARG A 148 9.44 -0.08 31.70
C ARG A 148 9.74 -0.36 33.18
N THR A 149 11.00 -0.15 33.57
CA THR A 149 11.56 -0.52 34.88
C THR A 149 10.88 0.06 36.13
N THR A 150 10.00 1.05 35.99
CA THR A 150 9.27 1.70 37.10
C THR A 150 7.84 1.21 37.28
N VAL A 151 7.35 0.36 36.37
CA VAL A 151 5.98 -0.18 36.40
C VAL A 151 6.01 -1.55 37.05
N LEU A 152 5.06 -1.81 37.97
CA LEU A 152 4.86 -3.13 38.57
C LEU A 152 4.52 -4.15 37.46
N PRO A 153 5.35 -5.16 37.19
CA PRO A 153 5.20 -6.02 36.02
C PRO A 153 4.03 -6.99 36.11
N PHE A 154 3.79 -7.63 37.25
CA PHE A 154 2.72 -8.63 37.40
C PHE A 154 1.67 -8.16 38.40
N THR A 155 0.39 -8.27 38.06
CA THR A 155 -0.72 -7.99 38.98
C THR A 155 -1.67 -9.18 38.99
N TYR A 156 -2.03 -9.67 40.18
CA TYR A 156 -3.00 -10.74 40.33
C TYR A 156 -4.42 -10.16 40.46
N GLN A 157 -5.34 -10.52 39.56
CA GLN A 157 -6.74 -10.06 39.55
C GLN A 157 -7.67 -11.22 39.18
N ASP A 158 -8.69 -11.46 40.01
CA ASP A 158 -9.82 -12.36 39.72
C ASP A 158 -9.49 -13.78 39.24
N GLY A 159 -8.33 -14.32 39.66
CA GLY A 159 -7.88 -15.66 39.23
C GLY A 159 -6.75 -15.64 38.20
N TYR A 160 -6.45 -14.47 37.63
CA TYR A 160 -5.51 -14.30 36.53
C TYR A 160 -4.31 -13.44 36.90
N VAL A 161 -3.23 -13.60 36.13
CA VAL A 161 -2.03 -12.77 36.24
C VAL A 161 -1.94 -11.86 35.02
N ALA A 162 -2.02 -10.55 35.24
CA ALA A 162 -1.86 -9.54 34.21
C ALA A 162 -0.43 -9.02 34.15
N TYR A 163 0.17 -9.04 32.95
CA TYR A 163 1.50 -8.47 32.72
C TYR A 163 1.44 -7.03 32.21
N ARG A 164 2.03 -6.09 32.95
CA ARG A 164 2.05 -4.64 32.70
C ARG A 164 3.39 -4.08 32.20
N GLY A 165 4.42 -4.92 32.09
CA GLY A 165 5.70 -4.56 31.49
C GLY A 165 5.66 -4.47 29.96
N ASN A 166 6.83 -4.46 29.32
CA ASN A 166 6.97 -4.61 27.87
C ASN A 166 8.07 -5.61 27.48
N GLU A 167 8.06 -6.04 26.22
CA GLU A 167 9.00 -7.04 25.69
C GLU A 167 10.39 -6.45 25.41
N SER A 168 10.54 -5.11 25.37
CA SER A 168 11.82 -4.49 25.09
C SER A 168 12.84 -4.72 26.20
N GLU A 169 14.05 -5.08 25.80
CA GLU A 169 15.17 -5.30 26.71
C GLU A 169 16.04 -4.05 26.85
N LEU A 170 16.70 -3.93 27.99
CA LEU A 170 17.71 -2.90 28.23
C LEU A 170 19.04 -3.34 27.63
N GLN A 171 19.56 -2.56 26.70
CA GLN A 171 20.90 -2.75 26.16
C GLN A 171 21.92 -1.87 26.89
N SER A 172 23.14 -2.40 27.06
CA SER A 172 24.27 -1.66 27.60
C SER A 172 25.52 -1.91 26.78
N TYR A 173 26.46 -0.97 26.84
CA TYR A 173 27.76 -1.11 26.18
C TYR A 173 28.65 -2.07 26.96
N SER A 174 29.19 -3.09 26.28
CA SER A 174 30.27 -3.95 26.79
C SER A 174 31.64 -3.44 26.35
N ASP A 175 31.70 -2.77 25.20
CA ASP A 175 32.85 -2.01 24.75
C ASP A 175 32.39 -0.80 23.90
N ILE A 176 33.34 -0.04 23.37
CA ILE A 176 33.15 1.01 22.37
C ILE A 176 32.42 0.40 21.18
N ASP A 177 31.18 0.84 21.00
CA ASP A 177 30.30 0.50 19.89
C ASP A 177 29.89 -1.00 19.87
N VAL A 178 30.00 -1.68 21.02
CA VAL A 178 29.48 -3.05 21.21
C VAL A 178 28.39 -3.00 22.29
N LEU A 179 27.16 -3.31 21.88
CA LEU A 179 25.99 -3.41 22.75
C LEU A 179 25.74 -4.88 23.13
N PHE A 180 25.18 -5.10 24.31
CA PHE A 180 24.67 -6.40 24.76
C PHE A 180 23.40 -6.19 25.60
N GLU A 181 22.56 -7.22 25.63
CA GLU A 181 21.33 -7.26 26.42
C GLU A 181 21.65 -7.45 27.91
N SER A 182 21.11 -6.57 28.74
CA SER A 182 21.41 -6.48 30.17
C SER A 182 20.19 -6.73 31.07
N SER A 183 19.07 -7.15 30.48
CA SER A 183 17.84 -7.52 31.18
C SER A 183 17.11 -8.60 30.39
N ILE A 184 16.26 -9.36 31.08
CA ILE A 184 15.33 -10.31 30.46
C ILE A 184 13.89 -9.85 30.73
N ALA A 185 13.01 -9.91 29.74
CA ALA A 185 11.62 -9.53 29.92
C ALA A 185 10.85 -10.60 30.71
N GLY A 186 9.85 -10.18 31.49
CA GLY A 186 8.99 -11.12 32.23
C GLY A 186 8.16 -12.03 31.33
N THR A 187 7.89 -11.59 30.09
CA THR A 187 7.21 -12.39 29.06
C THR A 187 8.01 -13.63 28.68
N GLU A 188 9.32 -13.48 28.46
CA GLU A 188 10.21 -14.59 28.09
C GLU A 188 10.38 -15.60 29.23
N VAL A 189 10.48 -15.11 30.47
CA VAL A 189 10.72 -15.98 31.65
C VAL A 189 9.46 -16.71 32.10
N PHE A 190 8.33 -16.03 32.12
CA PHE A 190 7.11 -16.53 32.77
C PHE A 190 6.01 -16.94 31.79
N GLY A 191 6.20 -16.77 30.47
CA GLY A 191 5.13 -17.00 29.50
C GLY A 191 3.90 -16.12 29.80
N ALA A 192 4.16 -14.87 30.22
CA ALA A 192 3.17 -13.97 30.80
C ALA A 192 2.13 -13.42 29.80
N ILE A 193 2.23 -13.86 28.55
CA ILE A 193 1.39 -13.50 27.42
C ILE A 193 0.96 -14.81 26.75
N SER A 194 -0.26 -14.86 26.21
CA SER A 194 -0.73 -16.03 25.47
C SER A 194 0.14 -16.29 24.24
N GLU A 195 0.03 -17.50 23.67
CA GLU A 195 0.41 -17.68 22.28
C GLU A 195 -0.32 -16.64 21.43
N ALA A 196 0.39 -16.13 20.42
CA ALA A 196 -0.16 -15.13 19.54
C ALA A 196 -1.24 -15.76 18.67
N VAL A 197 -2.36 -15.07 18.54
CA VAL A 197 -3.21 -15.25 17.38
C VAL A 197 -2.43 -14.63 16.23
N LEU A 198 -1.88 -15.52 15.39
CA LEU A 198 -1.14 -15.13 14.21
C LEU A 198 -2.14 -14.78 13.11
N GLY A 199 -1.93 -13.65 12.47
CA GLY A 199 -2.70 -13.28 11.30
C GLY A 199 -2.47 -14.31 10.19
N SER A 200 -3.54 -14.88 9.65
CA SER A 200 -3.46 -15.82 8.53
C SER A 200 -3.74 -15.19 7.17
N ALA A 201 -4.22 -13.94 7.16
CA ALA A 201 -4.49 -13.19 5.94
C ALA A 201 -3.23 -12.47 5.46
N ASP A 202 -3.04 -12.46 4.15
CA ASP A 202 -2.10 -11.58 3.47
C ASP A 202 -2.71 -10.17 3.43
N LEU A 203 -2.10 -9.26 4.18
CA LEU A 203 -2.48 -7.86 4.30
C LEU A 203 -1.50 -6.95 3.57
N ASN A 204 -0.73 -7.48 2.62
CA ASN A 204 0.12 -6.68 1.76
C ASN A 204 -0.70 -5.59 1.07
N PRO A 205 -0.28 -4.31 1.14
CA PRO A 205 -0.97 -3.24 0.47
C PRO A 205 -0.91 -3.41 -1.05
N VAL A 206 -2.01 -3.10 -1.73
CA VAL A 206 -2.05 -2.97 -3.19
C VAL A 206 -1.05 -1.93 -3.66
N LEU A 207 -0.41 -2.22 -4.78
CA LEU A 207 0.54 -1.32 -5.41
C LEU A 207 -0.17 -0.07 -5.96
N THR A 208 0.36 1.10 -5.63
CA THR A 208 -0.09 2.39 -6.15
C THR A 208 1.09 3.20 -6.67
N ALA A 209 0.84 4.27 -7.42
CA ALA A 209 1.89 5.17 -7.88
C ALA A 209 2.68 5.83 -6.72
N ASP A 210 2.07 5.94 -5.54
CA ASP A 210 2.69 6.53 -4.35
C ASP A 210 3.46 5.50 -3.51
N THR A 211 3.37 4.20 -3.83
CA THR A 211 4.10 3.15 -3.12
C THR A 211 5.61 3.37 -3.26
N LEU A 212 6.31 3.46 -2.13
CA LEU A 212 7.75 3.69 -2.06
C LEU A 212 8.53 2.46 -2.53
N LEU A 213 9.60 2.67 -3.30
CA LEU A 213 10.46 1.58 -3.75
C LEU A 213 11.13 0.83 -2.62
N ARG A 214 11.37 1.49 -1.47
CA ARG A 214 11.97 0.87 -0.28
C ARG A 214 11.02 -0.09 0.46
N ASP A 215 9.72 -0.01 0.15
CA ASP A 215 8.68 -0.79 0.84
C ASP A 215 8.40 -2.12 0.15
N LEU A 216 8.89 -2.29 -1.08
CA LEU A 216 8.69 -3.49 -1.90
C LEU A 216 9.52 -4.68 -1.42
N HIS A 217 9.15 -5.88 -1.85
CA HIS A 217 9.79 -7.16 -1.49
C HIS A 217 9.87 -7.41 0.03
N GLY A 218 8.78 -7.12 0.74
CA GLY A 218 8.73 -7.20 2.21
C GLY A 218 9.66 -6.17 2.87
N GLY A 219 9.77 -4.97 2.29
CA GLY A 219 10.58 -3.88 2.84
C GLY A 219 12.09 -3.99 2.60
N ARG A 220 12.54 -4.93 1.75
CA ARG A 220 13.93 -4.99 1.28
C ARG A 220 14.22 -3.89 0.25
N GLY A 221 13.19 -3.48 -0.46
CA GLY A 221 13.22 -2.47 -1.50
C GLY A 221 13.81 -2.95 -2.82
N ILE A 222 14.00 -2.00 -3.74
CA ILE A 222 14.60 -2.22 -5.06
C ILE A 222 16.05 -1.73 -5.05
N THR A 223 16.92 -2.47 -5.73
CA THR A 223 18.31 -2.11 -5.96
C THR A 223 18.40 -1.01 -7.01
N ASP A 224 19.05 0.10 -6.64
CA ASP A 224 19.36 1.20 -7.56
C ASP A 224 20.10 0.67 -8.80
N GLY A 225 19.61 1.06 -9.98
CA GLY A 225 20.20 0.63 -11.23
C GLY A 225 19.52 1.23 -12.44
N SER A 226 19.88 0.71 -13.61
CA SER A 226 19.27 1.09 -14.88
C SER A 226 18.70 -0.13 -15.57
N ILE A 227 17.61 0.07 -16.29
CA ILE A 227 16.97 -0.95 -17.12
C ILE A 227 17.08 -0.55 -18.59
N ALA A 228 17.06 -1.54 -19.48
CA ALA A 228 17.05 -1.33 -20.92
C ALA A 228 15.68 -1.69 -21.46
N VAL A 229 15.00 -0.71 -22.04
CA VAL A 229 13.70 -0.85 -22.70
C VAL A 229 13.93 -0.86 -24.21
N SER A 230 13.41 -1.87 -24.89
CA SER A 230 13.70 -2.13 -26.29
C SER A 230 12.44 -2.50 -27.06
N ASP A 231 12.29 -1.95 -28.27
CA ASP A 231 11.24 -2.32 -29.24
C ASP A 231 11.69 -3.43 -30.22
N GLY A 232 12.91 -3.95 -30.01
CA GLY A 232 13.59 -4.90 -30.88
C GLY A 232 14.53 -4.27 -31.92
N ALA A 233 14.42 -2.97 -32.19
CA ALA A 233 15.25 -2.21 -33.12
C ALA A 233 16.08 -1.11 -32.45
N SER A 234 15.48 -0.41 -31.50
CA SER A 234 16.05 0.68 -30.70
C SER A 234 15.99 0.32 -29.22
N ILE A 235 17.01 0.73 -28.47
CA ILE A 235 17.10 0.53 -27.03
C ILE A 235 17.18 1.91 -26.37
N ALA A 236 16.33 2.13 -25.37
CA ALA A 236 16.43 3.22 -24.43
C ALA A 236 16.93 2.69 -23.08
N THR A 237 17.87 3.40 -22.46
CA THR A 237 18.35 3.09 -21.11
C THR A 237 17.67 4.03 -20.13
N VAL A 238 17.01 3.48 -19.13
CA VAL A 238 16.27 4.21 -18.10
C VAL A 238 17.00 4.05 -16.78
N ASP A 239 17.45 5.16 -16.20
CA ASP A 239 18.11 5.19 -14.89
C ASP A 239 17.08 5.41 -13.78
N ILE A 240 16.97 4.45 -12.88
CA ILE A 240 15.97 4.41 -11.80
C ILE A 240 16.55 4.88 -10.46
N SER A 241 17.86 5.16 -10.39
CA SER A 241 18.55 5.53 -9.13
C SER A 241 18.03 6.82 -8.45
N GLN A 242 17.23 7.63 -9.15
CA GLN A 242 16.61 8.84 -8.62
C GLN A 242 15.13 8.65 -8.26
N ALA A 243 14.54 7.48 -8.52
CA ALA A 243 13.14 7.20 -8.23
C ALA A 243 12.95 6.92 -6.74
N GLU A 244 11.90 7.47 -6.14
CA GLU A 244 11.51 7.15 -4.77
C GLU A 244 10.24 6.27 -4.73
N THR A 245 9.33 6.44 -5.69
CA THR A 245 8.08 5.68 -5.80
C THR A 245 7.97 4.87 -7.08
N ILE A 246 7.03 3.93 -7.12
CA ILE A 246 6.63 3.21 -8.34
C ILE A 246 6.13 4.18 -9.43
N GLY A 247 5.45 5.26 -9.05
CA GLY A 247 5.04 6.32 -9.98
C GLY A 247 6.23 7.05 -10.61
N ASP A 248 7.33 7.22 -9.88
CA ASP A 248 8.57 7.77 -10.45
C ASP A 248 9.19 6.82 -11.47
N VAL A 249 9.20 5.52 -11.18
CA VAL A 249 9.65 4.48 -12.13
C VAL A 249 8.82 4.51 -13.40
N ALA A 250 7.48 4.50 -13.26
CA ALA A 250 6.57 4.60 -14.39
C ALA A 250 6.86 5.84 -15.25
N ARG A 251 7.02 7.02 -14.61
CA ARG A 251 7.36 8.26 -15.32
C ARG A 251 8.71 8.19 -16.03
N LEU A 252 9.74 7.61 -15.41
CA LEU A 252 11.06 7.48 -16.01
C LEU A 252 11.03 6.60 -17.26
N ILE A 253 10.23 5.53 -17.25
CA ILE A 253 10.02 4.66 -18.42
C ILE A 253 9.27 5.43 -19.53
N GLU A 254 8.16 6.09 -19.20
CA GLU A 254 7.35 6.86 -20.18
C GLU A 254 8.12 8.02 -20.83
N THR A 255 9.01 8.67 -20.08
CA THR A 255 9.81 9.82 -20.56
C THR A 255 11.07 9.43 -21.33
N ASN A 256 11.44 8.14 -21.30
CA ASN A 256 12.59 7.60 -22.02
C ASN A 256 12.19 6.40 -22.91
N PRO A 257 11.24 6.56 -23.84
CA PRO A 257 10.86 5.48 -24.73
C PRO A 257 11.94 5.24 -25.79
N PRO A 258 11.98 4.06 -26.43
CA PRO A 258 12.80 3.85 -27.62
C PRO A 258 12.51 4.90 -28.70
N ALA A 259 13.52 5.26 -29.50
CA ALA A 259 13.45 6.39 -30.41
C ALA A 259 12.29 6.30 -31.41
N GLY A 260 11.39 7.29 -31.41
CA GLY A 260 10.23 7.33 -32.30
C GLY A 260 9.05 6.48 -31.84
N ARG A 261 9.05 6.03 -30.58
CA ARG A 261 7.98 5.26 -29.95
C ARG A 261 7.37 6.04 -28.77
N SER A 262 6.19 5.64 -28.36
CA SER A 262 5.56 6.04 -27.09
C SER A 262 5.29 4.80 -26.24
N ILE A 263 5.45 4.94 -24.92
CA ILE A 263 5.19 3.91 -23.91
C ILE A 263 4.17 4.48 -22.92
N THR A 264 3.21 3.65 -22.56
CA THR A 264 2.25 3.90 -21.49
C THR A 264 2.54 2.94 -20.34
N VAL A 265 2.67 3.46 -19.12
CA VAL A 265 2.87 2.65 -17.92
C VAL A 265 1.72 2.86 -16.95
N SER A 266 1.01 1.76 -16.68
CA SER A 266 -0.08 1.71 -15.71
C SER A 266 0.36 0.92 -14.48
N VAL A 267 0.13 1.48 -13.28
CA VAL A 267 0.38 0.76 -12.03
C VAL A 267 -0.86 -0.07 -11.71
N ARG A 268 -0.74 -1.39 -11.73
CA ARG A 268 -1.80 -2.32 -11.35
C ARG A 268 -1.57 -2.82 -9.92
N PRO A 269 -2.56 -3.43 -9.25
CA PRO A 269 -2.47 -3.80 -7.84
C PRO A 269 -1.28 -4.70 -7.46
N THR A 270 -0.81 -5.53 -8.38
CA THR A 270 0.33 -6.43 -8.15
C THR A 270 1.63 -5.90 -8.75
N GLY A 271 1.58 -5.17 -9.87
CA GLY A 271 2.79 -4.83 -10.62
C GLY A 271 2.59 -3.75 -11.68
N LEU A 272 3.66 -3.49 -12.43
CA LEU A 272 3.63 -2.54 -13.55
C LEU A 272 3.06 -3.21 -14.80
N TYR A 273 2.16 -2.51 -15.49
CA TYR A 273 1.66 -2.88 -16.81
C TYR A 273 2.20 -1.89 -17.83
N ILE A 274 3.00 -2.38 -18.78
CA ILE A 274 3.74 -1.54 -19.71
C ILE A 274 3.34 -1.90 -21.13
N GLU A 275 2.89 -0.90 -21.87
CA GLU A 275 2.45 -1.05 -23.26
C GLU A 275 3.23 -0.07 -24.15
N ILE A 276 3.62 -0.54 -25.32
CA ILE A 276 4.22 0.31 -26.36
C ILE A 276 3.20 0.47 -27.50
N ASP A 277 3.14 1.65 -28.12
CA ASP A 277 2.10 1.94 -29.11
C ASP A 277 2.09 1.00 -30.34
N ASP A 278 1.00 0.94 -31.09
CA ASP A 278 0.90 0.05 -32.26
C ASP A 278 1.56 0.61 -33.55
N ALA A 279 1.90 1.90 -33.59
CA ALA A 279 2.33 2.59 -34.81
C ALA A 279 3.69 2.13 -35.34
N GLY A 280 4.51 1.51 -34.49
CA GLY A 280 5.86 1.06 -34.81
C GLY A 280 6.00 -0.41 -35.23
N GLY A 281 4.99 -1.26 -34.97
CA GLY A 281 5.07 -2.70 -35.19
C GLY A 281 6.34 -3.33 -34.58
N GLY A 282 6.33 -3.62 -33.27
CA GLY A 282 7.51 -4.13 -32.58
C GLY A 282 7.17 -4.76 -31.24
N ASN A 283 8.14 -5.43 -30.64
CA ASN A 283 7.95 -6.17 -29.40
C ASN A 283 8.65 -5.46 -28.25
N LEU A 284 7.91 -5.23 -27.18
CA LEU A 284 8.46 -4.63 -25.97
C LEU A 284 9.29 -5.68 -25.23
N THR A 285 10.53 -5.32 -24.91
CA THR A 285 11.44 -6.14 -24.11
C THR A 285 12.13 -5.27 -23.09
N ILE A 286 12.15 -5.72 -21.83
CA ILE A 286 12.80 -5.03 -20.72
C ILE A 286 13.88 -5.94 -20.15
N THR A 287 15.11 -5.46 -20.11
CA THR A 287 16.29 -6.25 -19.72
C THR A 287 17.17 -5.49 -18.74
N GLU A 288 18.01 -6.23 -18.02
CA GLU A 288 18.98 -5.67 -17.09
C GLU A 288 20.14 -4.96 -17.81
N VAL A 289 20.57 -3.83 -17.28
CA VAL A 289 21.78 -3.14 -17.75
C VAL A 289 22.95 -3.49 -16.84
N ALA A 290 24.13 -3.72 -17.44
CA ALA A 290 25.40 -3.93 -16.73
C ALA A 290 25.39 -5.07 -15.68
N GLY A 291 24.48 -6.04 -15.80
CA GLY A 291 24.36 -7.15 -14.86
C GLY A 291 23.66 -6.80 -13.54
N GLY A 292 22.83 -5.75 -13.53
CA GLY A 292 21.93 -5.42 -12.41
C GLY A 292 20.80 -6.42 -12.20
N THR A 293 19.97 -6.16 -11.19
CA THR A 293 18.78 -6.94 -10.83
C THR A 293 17.51 -6.08 -10.75
N THR A 294 17.58 -4.83 -11.20
CA THR A 294 16.51 -3.84 -11.03
C THR A 294 15.26 -4.19 -11.84
N ALA A 295 15.39 -4.66 -13.08
CA ALA A 295 14.22 -5.07 -13.87
C ALA A 295 13.53 -6.30 -13.27
N LYS A 296 14.32 -7.24 -12.73
CA LYS A 296 13.82 -8.44 -12.04
C LYS A 296 13.07 -8.08 -10.77
N GLU A 297 13.65 -7.20 -9.97
CA GLU A 297 13.06 -6.72 -8.73
C GLU A 297 11.81 -5.86 -9.00
N LEU A 298 11.75 -5.15 -10.13
CA LEU A 298 10.51 -4.48 -10.57
C LEU A 298 9.49 -5.45 -11.19
N GLY A 299 9.76 -6.75 -11.20
CA GLY A 299 8.86 -7.77 -11.71
C GLY A 299 8.65 -7.76 -13.23
N ILE A 300 9.38 -6.92 -13.97
CA ILE A 300 9.19 -6.63 -15.41
C ILE A 300 10.32 -7.17 -16.31
N LEU A 301 11.22 -8.01 -15.76
CA LEU A 301 12.32 -8.60 -16.54
C LEU A 301 11.82 -9.66 -17.52
N GLU A 302 12.19 -9.53 -18.79
CA GLU A 302 11.98 -10.54 -19.83
C GLU A 302 13.30 -11.27 -20.14
N GLU A 303 13.49 -12.49 -19.61
CA GLU A 303 14.75 -13.27 -19.72
C GLU A 303 14.95 -13.97 -21.08
N SER A 304 13.87 -14.21 -21.82
CA SER A 304 13.91 -14.66 -23.21
C SER A 304 13.19 -13.63 -24.05
N GLY A 305 13.62 -13.38 -25.28
CA GLY A 305 12.93 -12.47 -26.21
C GLY A 305 11.57 -13.01 -26.66
N THR A 306 10.74 -13.48 -25.74
CA THR A 306 9.31 -13.61 -25.91
C THR A 306 8.80 -12.23 -26.29
N LEU A 307 8.20 -12.23 -27.47
CA LEU A 307 7.71 -11.07 -28.17
C LEU A 307 6.39 -10.66 -27.49
N THR A 308 6.45 -10.10 -26.28
CA THR A 308 5.30 -9.79 -25.42
C THR A 308 5.05 -8.27 -25.40
N ASN A 309 3.95 -7.87 -26.02
CA ASN A 309 3.32 -6.57 -25.80
C ASN A 309 1.87 -6.89 -25.47
N PRO A 310 1.33 -6.50 -24.30
CA PRO A 310 1.95 -5.73 -23.20
C PRO A 310 2.96 -6.56 -22.36
N VAL A 311 3.77 -5.88 -21.54
CA VAL A 311 4.55 -6.50 -20.44
C VAL A 311 3.75 -6.37 -19.14
N GLU A 312 3.43 -7.50 -18.52
CA GLU A 312 2.76 -7.55 -17.23
C GLU A 312 3.75 -7.92 -16.12
N GLY A 313 3.95 -7.02 -15.17
CA GLY A 313 4.83 -7.22 -14.03
C GLY A 313 4.26 -8.20 -13.01
N ASN A 314 5.16 -8.93 -12.34
CA ASN A 314 4.83 -9.78 -11.20
C ASN A 314 4.48 -8.96 -9.95
N ASP A 315 3.90 -9.64 -8.94
CA ASP A 315 3.65 -9.06 -7.63
C ASP A 315 4.94 -8.52 -6.98
N LEU A 316 4.90 -7.28 -6.49
CA LEU A 316 6.01 -6.57 -5.87
C LEU A 316 6.02 -6.62 -4.35
N ASP A 317 5.03 -7.26 -3.73
CA ASP A 317 4.99 -7.58 -2.30
C ASP A 317 5.31 -6.38 -1.39
N PRO A 318 4.49 -5.30 -1.42
CA PRO A 318 4.71 -4.13 -0.56
C PRO A 318 4.51 -4.48 0.91
N ILE A 319 5.38 -3.98 1.79
CA ILE A 319 5.28 -4.22 3.23
C ILE A 319 4.16 -3.39 3.88
N LEU A 320 3.41 -4.01 4.78
CA LEU A 320 2.43 -3.35 5.64
C LEU A 320 3.13 -2.40 6.63
N ARG A 321 2.69 -1.14 6.65
CA ARG A 321 3.15 -0.12 7.60
C ARG A 321 2.00 0.37 8.47
N LEU A 322 2.33 0.98 9.60
CA LEU A 322 1.36 1.63 10.48
C LEU A 322 0.51 2.68 9.73
N GLY A 323 1.14 3.45 8.85
CA GLY A 323 0.47 4.48 8.04
C GLY A 323 -0.22 3.97 6.77
N THR A 324 -0.22 2.65 6.50
CA THR A 324 -0.95 2.09 5.35
C THR A 324 -2.45 2.33 5.53
N GLN A 325 -3.11 2.83 4.48
CA GLN A 325 -4.56 3.03 4.49
C GLN A 325 -5.28 1.69 4.34
N ILE A 326 -6.39 1.52 5.06
CA ILE A 326 -7.16 0.27 5.07
C ILE A 326 -7.72 -0.05 3.67
N ASP A 327 -8.10 0.98 2.92
CA ASP A 327 -8.64 0.83 1.57
C ASP A 327 -7.60 0.37 0.55
N GLN A 328 -6.30 0.37 0.92
CA GLN A 328 -5.21 -0.16 0.13
C GLN A 328 -4.93 -1.64 0.41
N ILE A 329 -5.63 -2.32 1.30
CA ILE A 329 -5.30 -3.70 1.68
C ILE A 329 -6.28 -4.69 1.05
N PHE A 330 -7.58 -4.41 1.21
CA PHE A 330 -8.64 -5.37 0.88
C PHE A 330 -9.10 -5.30 -0.57
N GLY A 331 -8.71 -4.25 -1.28
CA GLY A 331 -9.00 -4.13 -2.69
C GLY A 331 -8.41 -2.87 -3.31
N SER A 332 -8.73 -2.69 -4.58
CA SER A 332 -8.23 -1.61 -5.42
C SER A 332 -9.37 -1.02 -6.23
N ARG A 333 -9.23 0.27 -6.52
CA ARG A 333 -10.15 1.03 -7.36
C ARG A 333 -9.65 0.97 -8.79
N ALA A 334 -10.55 0.82 -9.75
CA ALA A 334 -10.17 0.90 -11.15
C ALA A 334 -9.61 2.29 -11.46
N GLN A 335 -8.50 2.34 -12.19
CA GLN A 335 -7.81 3.57 -12.55
C GLN A 335 -7.67 3.68 -14.06
N GLY A 336 -7.75 4.89 -14.58
CA GLY A 336 -7.54 5.20 -15.99
C GLY A 336 -6.74 6.48 -16.15
N ARG A 337 -6.19 6.70 -17.34
CA ARG A 337 -5.51 7.94 -17.70
C ARG A 337 -5.94 8.40 -19.07
N ILE A 338 -6.43 9.63 -19.17
CA ILE A 338 -6.68 10.31 -20.43
C ILE A 338 -5.40 11.04 -20.79
N GLN A 339 -4.77 10.59 -21.87
CA GLN A 339 -3.57 11.21 -22.41
C GLN A 339 -3.97 12.08 -23.61
N SER A 340 -3.85 13.40 -23.46
CA SER A 340 -4.15 14.35 -24.52
C SER A 340 -2.88 14.78 -25.25
N ALA A 341 -2.96 15.02 -26.55
CA ALA A 341 -1.83 15.61 -27.26
C ALA A 341 -1.54 17.02 -26.71
N GLY A 342 -0.33 17.26 -26.20
CA GLY A 342 0.04 18.55 -25.63
C GLY A 342 0.82 18.41 -24.34
N VAL A 343 0.77 19.47 -23.52
CA VAL A 343 1.30 19.48 -22.15
C VAL A 343 0.31 20.19 -21.22
N ASN A 344 0.31 19.81 -19.96
CA ASN A 344 -0.61 20.24 -18.91
C ASN A 344 -2.09 19.91 -19.16
N ASN A 345 -2.38 18.85 -19.92
CA ASN A 345 -3.74 18.44 -20.31
C ASN A 345 -4.06 16.96 -20.05
N ASP A 346 -3.14 16.18 -19.49
CA ASP A 346 -3.41 14.81 -19.04
C ASP A 346 -4.22 14.76 -17.74
N ILE A 347 -5.08 13.74 -17.65
CA ILE A 347 -6.01 13.55 -16.54
C ILE A 347 -5.93 12.10 -16.06
N THR A 348 -5.81 11.91 -14.75
CA THR A 348 -5.93 10.61 -14.10
C THR A 348 -7.33 10.43 -13.52
N LEU A 349 -7.85 9.20 -13.59
CA LEU A 349 -9.16 8.81 -13.09
C LEU A 349 -9.01 7.67 -12.10
N GLN A 350 -9.83 7.67 -11.06
CA GLN A 350 -9.96 6.59 -10.10
C GLN A 350 -11.43 6.36 -9.76
N ALA A 351 -11.89 5.11 -9.79
CA ALA A 351 -13.26 4.76 -9.45
C ALA A 351 -13.60 5.10 -7.99
N THR A 352 -14.82 5.57 -7.75
CA THR A 352 -15.30 5.89 -6.39
C THR A 352 -15.64 4.68 -5.55
N GLU A 353 -15.64 3.48 -6.12
CA GLU A 353 -15.79 2.22 -5.40
C GLU A 353 -14.62 1.27 -5.68
N ILE A 354 -14.33 0.41 -4.69
CA ILE A 354 -13.40 -0.71 -4.80
C ILE A 354 -14.11 -1.85 -5.54
N GLY A 355 -13.36 -2.58 -6.37
CA GLY A 355 -13.86 -3.77 -7.05
C GLY A 355 -13.69 -3.72 -8.57
N THR A 356 -14.18 -4.77 -9.23
CA THR A 356 -13.99 -4.98 -10.68
C THR A 356 -15.06 -4.32 -11.54
N GLN A 357 -16.13 -3.77 -10.96
CA GLN A 357 -17.30 -3.28 -11.71
C GLN A 357 -17.01 -2.08 -12.62
N TYR A 358 -15.92 -1.35 -12.35
CA TYR A 358 -15.47 -0.20 -13.14
C TYR A 358 -14.18 -0.48 -13.91
N ASN A 359 -13.81 -1.75 -14.09
CA ASN A 359 -12.79 -2.11 -15.07
C ASN A 359 -13.39 -2.01 -16.48
N ASP A 360 -12.52 -1.76 -17.47
CA ASP A 360 -12.86 -1.63 -18.89
C ASP A 360 -13.83 -0.48 -19.22
N VAL A 361 -14.00 0.48 -18.30
CA VAL A 361 -14.81 1.69 -18.58
C VAL A 361 -14.04 2.57 -19.56
N THR A 362 -14.68 2.88 -20.69
CA THR A 362 -14.10 3.73 -21.74
C THR A 362 -14.46 5.18 -21.49
N VAL A 363 -13.51 6.11 -21.59
CA VAL A 363 -13.78 7.55 -21.57
C VAL A 363 -13.77 8.09 -22.99
N GLN A 364 -14.83 8.81 -23.36
CA GLN A 364 -14.98 9.43 -24.68
C GLN A 364 -15.32 10.91 -24.57
N PHE A 365 -14.61 11.75 -25.31
CA PHE A 365 -14.95 13.15 -25.49
C PHE A 365 -15.97 13.32 -26.60
N VAL A 366 -17.04 14.07 -26.31
CA VAL A 366 -18.16 14.26 -27.22
C VAL A 366 -18.40 15.75 -27.47
N ASP A 367 -18.60 16.11 -28.73
CA ASP A 367 -19.04 17.44 -29.15
C ASP A 367 -20.57 17.45 -29.29
N ASP A 368 -21.24 18.17 -28.40
CA ASP A 368 -22.70 18.26 -28.42
C ASP A 368 -23.28 19.06 -29.57
N SER A 369 -22.48 19.95 -30.17
CA SER A 369 -22.91 20.67 -31.38
C SER A 369 -23.07 19.73 -32.57
N LEU A 370 -22.45 18.55 -32.51
CA LEU A 370 -22.64 17.49 -33.50
C LEU A 370 -23.85 16.60 -33.21
N GLN A 371 -24.46 16.65 -32.02
CA GLN A 371 -25.53 15.72 -31.63
C GLN A 371 -26.95 16.25 -31.86
N GLN A 372 -27.11 17.57 -31.86
CA GLN A 372 -28.39 18.24 -32.07
C GLN A 372 -28.18 19.66 -32.66
N ALA A 373 -29.22 20.24 -33.24
CA ALA A 373 -29.17 21.57 -33.85
C ALA A 373 -28.94 22.70 -32.85
N ALA A 374 -29.24 22.48 -31.56
CA ALA A 374 -28.95 23.46 -30.50
C ALA A 374 -27.45 23.75 -30.36
N PRO A 375 -27.06 24.95 -29.87
CA PRO A 375 -25.67 25.21 -29.55
C PRO A 375 -25.12 24.13 -28.61
N GLY A 376 -23.92 23.63 -28.93
CA GLY A 376 -23.21 22.68 -28.07
C GLY A 376 -22.83 23.27 -26.72
N VAL A 377 -22.14 22.48 -25.91
CA VAL A 377 -21.61 22.94 -24.63
C VAL A 377 -20.53 23.99 -24.89
N ALA A 378 -20.58 25.11 -24.16
CA ALA A 378 -19.53 26.12 -24.20
C ALA A 378 -18.47 25.84 -23.14
N ALA A 379 -17.23 26.24 -23.40
CA ALA A 379 -16.14 26.11 -22.45
C ALA A 379 -16.51 26.66 -21.05
N GLY A 380 -16.36 25.83 -20.01
CA GLY A 380 -16.74 26.11 -18.62
C GLY A 380 -18.14 25.64 -18.22
N SER A 381 -18.85 24.95 -19.11
CA SER A 381 -20.14 24.30 -18.85
C SER A 381 -20.13 22.80 -19.16
N GLU A 382 -18.94 22.20 -19.23
CA GLU A 382 -18.72 20.78 -19.47
C GLU A 382 -19.43 19.92 -18.42
N TYR A 383 -19.90 18.75 -18.86
CA TYR A 383 -20.51 17.77 -17.98
C TYR A 383 -20.13 16.36 -18.43
N ALA A 384 -20.16 15.43 -17.48
CA ALA A 384 -19.93 14.02 -17.74
C ALA A 384 -21.16 13.18 -17.41
N ASN A 385 -21.27 12.03 -18.05
CA ASN A 385 -22.34 11.07 -17.84
C ASN A 385 -21.76 9.66 -18.03
N PHE A 386 -21.99 8.77 -17.05
CA PHE A 386 -21.63 7.37 -17.16
C PHE A 386 -22.82 6.54 -17.66
N GLU A 387 -22.62 5.83 -18.76
CA GLU A 387 -23.64 4.95 -19.36
C GLU A 387 -23.26 3.49 -19.18
N ALA A 388 -24.04 2.80 -18.35
CA ALA A 388 -23.90 1.35 -18.15
C ALA A 388 -24.37 0.52 -19.36
N ASN A 389 -25.16 1.12 -20.27
CA ASN A 389 -25.62 0.47 -21.50
C ASN A 389 -24.95 1.11 -22.71
N ALA A 390 -24.83 0.35 -23.80
CA ALA A 390 -24.31 0.89 -25.05
C ALA A 390 -25.22 1.99 -25.62
N VAL A 391 -24.62 3.04 -26.18
CA VAL A 391 -25.32 4.18 -26.80
C VAL A 391 -25.02 4.22 -28.29
N ALA A 392 -26.04 4.54 -29.10
CA ALA A 392 -25.90 4.68 -30.55
C ALA A 392 -25.33 6.05 -30.93
N SER A 393 -24.44 6.08 -31.93
CA SER A 393 -23.89 7.33 -32.45
C SER A 393 -24.98 8.19 -33.09
N ARG A 394 -24.90 9.51 -32.89
CA ARG A 394 -25.87 10.50 -33.37
C ARG A 394 -25.18 11.64 -34.13
N ALA A 395 -25.87 12.21 -35.09
CA ALA A 395 -25.43 13.41 -35.81
C ALA A 395 -26.59 14.40 -36.00
N ALA A 396 -26.32 15.68 -35.80
CA ALA A 396 -27.19 16.79 -36.13
C ALA A 396 -27.09 17.11 -37.62
N LEU A 397 -28.23 17.23 -38.30
CA LEU A 397 -28.33 17.70 -39.66
C LEU A 397 -29.10 19.01 -39.64
N THR A 398 -28.39 20.11 -39.41
CA THR A 398 -28.97 21.44 -39.26
C THR A 398 -29.01 22.17 -40.59
N PHE A 399 -30.21 22.46 -41.08
CA PHE A 399 -30.41 23.07 -42.38
C PHE A 399 -30.84 24.53 -42.24
N ALA A 400 -30.48 25.36 -43.21
CA ALA A 400 -30.96 26.75 -43.22
C ALA A 400 -32.47 26.79 -43.49
N GLY A 401 -33.25 27.37 -42.58
CA GLY A 401 -34.70 27.48 -42.71
C GLY A 401 -35.39 27.09 -41.41
N ALA A 402 -36.69 26.81 -41.50
CA ALA A 402 -37.45 26.27 -40.38
C ALA A 402 -38.17 25.00 -40.81
N ASN A 403 -38.45 24.12 -39.86
CA ASN A 403 -39.06 22.81 -40.02
C ASN A 403 -38.26 21.84 -40.90
N ASN A 404 -36.93 21.93 -40.86
CA ASN A 404 -36.07 21.12 -41.71
C ASN A 404 -34.89 20.45 -41.00
N ASP A 405 -34.63 20.73 -39.72
CA ASP A 405 -33.55 20.08 -38.97
C ASP A 405 -33.85 18.61 -38.66
N LEU A 406 -32.82 17.76 -38.70
CA LEU A 406 -32.92 16.33 -38.45
C LEU A 406 -31.85 15.87 -37.44
N VAL A 407 -32.15 14.80 -36.73
CA VAL A 407 -31.16 13.98 -36.03
C VAL A 407 -31.04 12.64 -36.73
N LEU A 408 -29.81 12.28 -37.08
CA LEU A 408 -29.44 10.94 -37.51
C LEU A 408 -29.00 10.13 -36.29
N GLU A 409 -29.42 8.89 -36.19
CA GLU A 409 -29.04 7.96 -35.11
C GLU A 409 -28.73 6.59 -35.71
N ALA A 410 -27.60 5.99 -35.31
CA ALA A 410 -27.24 4.65 -35.71
C ALA A 410 -28.28 3.63 -35.21
N THR A 411 -28.57 2.60 -36.01
CA THR A 411 -29.55 1.56 -35.59
C THR A 411 -28.95 0.52 -34.65
N ALA A 412 -27.63 0.46 -34.53
CA ALA A 412 -26.92 -0.32 -33.54
C ALA A 412 -26.17 0.62 -32.57
N ALA A 413 -26.25 0.29 -31.27
CA ALA A 413 -25.45 0.94 -30.25
C ALA A 413 -23.99 0.46 -30.29
N GLY A 414 -23.06 1.29 -29.84
CA GLY A 414 -21.61 1.02 -29.86
C GLY A 414 -20.81 2.05 -30.67
N ALA A 415 -19.49 1.91 -30.66
CA ALA A 415 -18.56 2.86 -31.29
C ALA A 415 -18.39 2.66 -32.82
N ASP A 416 -18.93 1.58 -33.39
CA ASP A 416 -18.75 1.22 -34.80
C ASP A 416 -19.14 2.35 -35.78
N PHE A 417 -20.17 3.12 -35.43
CA PHE A 417 -20.70 4.21 -36.25
C PHE A 417 -20.21 5.60 -35.80
N ASN A 418 -19.17 5.67 -34.98
CA ASN A 418 -18.46 6.92 -34.70
C ASN A 418 -17.67 7.39 -35.92
N ASN A 419 -17.55 8.72 -36.04
CA ASN A 419 -16.84 9.45 -37.08
C ASN A 419 -17.38 9.20 -38.50
N VAL A 420 -18.68 8.90 -38.61
CA VAL A 420 -19.37 8.80 -39.91
C VAL A 420 -19.61 10.19 -40.45
N THR A 421 -19.05 10.47 -41.63
CA THR A 421 -19.24 11.75 -42.32
C THR A 421 -20.53 11.72 -43.10
N VAL A 422 -21.42 12.68 -42.86
CA VAL A 422 -22.64 12.88 -43.64
C VAL A 422 -22.35 13.87 -44.75
N LYS A 423 -22.45 13.39 -45.99
CA LYS A 423 -22.28 14.17 -47.21
C LYS A 423 -23.63 14.48 -47.82
N VAL A 424 -23.90 15.74 -48.13
CA VAL A 424 -25.13 16.16 -48.81
C VAL A 424 -24.79 16.65 -50.22
N THR A 425 -25.49 16.12 -51.23
CA THR A 425 -25.38 16.54 -52.63
C THR A 425 -26.76 16.93 -53.18
N SER A 426 -26.80 17.52 -54.39
CA SER A 426 -28.05 17.98 -55.02
C SER A 426 -28.14 17.57 -56.50
N THR A 427 -27.91 16.28 -56.77
CA THR A 427 -27.92 15.70 -58.12
C THR A 427 -29.07 14.74 -58.37
N ALA A 428 -29.90 14.44 -57.37
CA ALA A 428 -30.97 13.47 -57.50
C ALA A 428 -32.05 13.98 -58.47
N VAL A 429 -32.65 13.04 -59.20
CA VAL A 429 -33.75 13.31 -60.13
C VAL A 429 -35.03 12.70 -59.56
N GLY A 430 -35.88 13.56 -59.01
CA GLY A 430 -37.29 13.27 -58.68
C GLY A 430 -37.60 12.95 -57.22
N VAL A 431 -36.75 12.23 -56.49
CA VAL A 431 -36.86 12.07 -55.03
C VAL A 431 -35.45 12.00 -54.42
N PRO A 432 -35.25 12.38 -53.15
CA PRO A 432 -33.96 12.22 -52.49
C PRO A 432 -33.56 10.75 -52.38
N THR A 433 -32.27 10.49 -52.43
CA THR A 433 -31.71 9.15 -52.22
C THR A 433 -30.62 9.19 -51.16
N ALA A 434 -30.38 8.08 -50.46
CA ALA A 434 -29.29 7.97 -49.51
C ALA A 434 -28.52 6.66 -49.71
N SER A 435 -27.22 6.69 -49.42
CA SER A 435 -26.34 5.52 -49.50
C SER A 435 -25.24 5.60 -48.45
N TYR A 436 -24.89 4.46 -47.86
CA TYR A 436 -23.81 4.37 -46.88
C TYR A 436 -22.64 3.55 -47.42
N ASP A 437 -21.46 4.17 -47.43
CA ASP A 437 -20.18 3.50 -47.69
C ASP A 437 -19.55 3.14 -46.35
N SER A 438 -19.69 1.87 -45.96
CA SER A 438 -19.14 1.35 -44.70
C SER A 438 -17.62 1.28 -44.67
N THR A 439 -16.94 1.29 -45.82
CA THR A 439 -15.47 1.24 -45.86
C THR A 439 -14.87 2.59 -45.54
N ASN A 440 -15.48 3.66 -46.07
CA ASN A 440 -15.00 5.03 -45.84
C ASN A 440 -15.76 5.76 -44.71
N LYS A 441 -16.74 5.10 -44.07
CA LYS A 441 -17.67 5.69 -43.10
C LYS A 441 -18.33 6.97 -43.62
N VAL A 442 -18.88 6.94 -44.85
CA VAL A 442 -19.55 8.10 -45.47
C VAL A 442 -21.01 7.78 -45.77
N LEU A 443 -21.94 8.55 -45.18
CA LEU A 443 -23.35 8.56 -45.53
C LEU A 443 -23.60 9.68 -46.54
N THR A 444 -23.91 9.34 -47.79
CA THR A 444 -24.27 10.33 -48.82
C THR A 444 -25.78 10.44 -48.94
N ILE A 445 -26.30 11.66 -48.76
CA ILE A 445 -27.69 12.06 -48.98
C ILE A 445 -27.73 12.93 -50.24
N ASP A 446 -28.32 12.42 -51.31
CA ASP A 446 -28.47 13.16 -52.57
C ASP A 446 -29.87 13.74 -52.67
N LEU A 447 -29.96 15.07 -52.54
CA LEU A 447 -31.17 15.86 -52.63
C LEU A 447 -31.54 16.15 -54.09
N GLU A 448 -32.78 16.59 -54.30
CA GLU A 448 -33.24 16.98 -55.62
C GLU A 448 -32.60 18.30 -56.08
N ALA A 449 -32.17 18.31 -57.35
CA ALA A 449 -31.47 19.46 -57.94
C ALA A 449 -32.33 20.74 -58.03
N ASP A 450 -33.65 20.64 -57.87
CA ASP A 450 -34.59 21.77 -57.90
C ASP A 450 -34.82 22.42 -56.52
N GLY A 451 -34.22 21.87 -55.45
CA GLY A 451 -34.33 22.38 -54.09
C GLY A 451 -35.71 22.15 -53.44
N SER A 452 -36.50 21.22 -53.96
CA SER A 452 -37.83 20.89 -53.43
C SER A 452 -37.83 19.89 -52.27
N SER A 453 -36.71 19.22 -52.02
CA SER A 453 -36.57 18.20 -50.97
C SER A 453 -36.89 18.74 -49.58
N THR A 454 -37.67 17.99 -48.80
CA THR A 454 -37.99 18.32 -47.40
C THR A 454 -37.29 17.38 -46.42
N ALA A 455 -37.28 17.72 -45.14
CA ALA A 455 -36.77 16.87 -44.07
C ALA A 455 -37.45 15.48 -44.05
N ASN A 456 -38.77 15.44 -44.28
CA ASN A 456 -39.52 14.19 -44.37
C ASN A 456 -39.08 13.31 -45.56
N ASP A 457 -38.71 13.93 -46.69
CA ASP A 457 -38.20 13.20 -47.85
C ASP A 457 -36.81 12.61 -47.57
N VAL A 458 -35.96 13.34 -46.84
CA VAL A 458 -34.64 12.86 -46.39
C VAL A 458 -34.76 11.71 -45.39
N ILE A 459 -35.69 11.79 -44.43
CA ILE A 459 -36.00 10.66 -43.51
C ILE A 459 -36.40 9.42 -44.32
N GLY A 460 -37.29 9.58 -45.30
CA GLY A 460 -37.70 8.49 -46.18
C GLY A 460 -36.54 7.88 -46.96
N ALA A 461 -35.63 8.71 -47.48
CA ALA A 461 -34.46 8.26 -48.23
C ALA A 461 -33.47 7.47 -47.35
N ILE A 462 -33.19 7.92 -46.13
CA ILE A 462 -32.31 7.23 -45.18
C ILE A 462 -32.93 5.88 -44.75
N GLY A 463 -34.24 5.86 -44.46
CA GLY A 463 -34.96 4.63 -44.12
C GLY A 463 -35.06 3.61 -45.27
N ALA A 464 -34.80 4.03 -46.51
CA ALA A 464 -34.80 3.16 -47.68
C ALA A 464 -33.44 2.48 -47.96
N ILE A 465 -32.38 2.83 -47.21
CA ILE A 465 -31.07 2.19 -47.35
C ILE A 465 -31.20 0.70 -46.98
N SER A 466 -30.79 -0.20 -47.88
CA SER A 466 -30.82 -1.65 -47.60
C SER A 466 -29.96 -1.99 -46.38
N GLY A 467 -30.54 -2.61 -45.36
CA GLY A 467 -29.86 -2.92 -44.10
C GLY A 467 -29.76 -1.75 -43.10
N THR A 468 -30.39 -0.60 -43.40
CA THR A 468 -30.57 0.61 -42.57
C THR A 468 -29.61 0.74 -41.38
N PRO A 469 -28.35 1.11 -41.59
CA PRO A 469 -27.39 1.34 -40.50
C PRO A 469 -27.74 2.60 -39.68
N PHE A 470 -28.59 3.47 -40.20
CA PHE A 470 -29.05 4.68 -39.53
C PHE A 470 -30.56 4.85 -39.67
N SER A 471 -31.13 5.54 -38.68
CA SER A 471 -32.46 6.11 -38.69
C SER A 471 -32.35 7.62 -38.62
N ALA A 472 -33.36 8.34 -39.12
CA ALA A 472 -33.43 9.79 -39.04
C ALA A 472 -34.77 10.22 -38.44
N SER A 473 -34.74 11.25 -37.62
CA SER A 473 -35.92 11.83 -36.97
C SER A 473 -35.84 13.35 -37.01
N LEU A 474 -36.97 14.03 -36.78
CA LEU A 474 -37.02 15.49 -36.74
C LEU A 474 -36.31 15.99 -35.48
N ASP A 475 -35.38 16.94 -35.64
CA ASP A 475 -34.76 17.61 -34.50
C ASP A 475 -35.70 18.67 -33.94
N THR A 476 -35.94 18.62 -32.63
CA THR A 476 -36.82 19.57 -31.92
C THR A 476 -36.09 20.38 -30.85
N SER A 477 -34.76 20.28 -30.78
CA SER A 477 -33.90 20.93 -29.79
C SER A 477 -33.96 22.46 -29.86
N ILE A 478 -34.01 23.03 -31.07
CA ILE A 478 -34.30 24.45 -31.33
C ILE A 478 -35.78 24.66 -31.66
N GLU A 479 -36.33 23.81 -32.53
CA GLU A 479 -37.65 23.98 -33.11
C GLU A 479 -38.66 22.99 -32.53
N THR A 480 -39.28 23.36 -31.40
CA THR A 480 -40.26 22.50 -30.71
C THR A 480 -41.48 22.08 -31.56
N THR A 481 -41.72 22.73 -32.71
CA THR A 481 -42.80 22.40 -33.65
C THR A 481 -42.29 21.96 -35.01
N ASN A 482 -41.06 21.44 -35.13
CA ASN A 482 -40.51 20.97 -36.39
C ASN A 482 -41.45 19.92 -37.03
N THR A 483 -42.01 20.27 -38.19
CA THR A 483 -42.95 19.43 -38.95
C THR A 483 -42.29 18.61 -40.07
N GLY A 484 -40.99 18.82 -40.32
CA GLY A 484 -40.25 18.18 -41.41
C GLY A 484 -40.63 18.64 -42.82
N GLY A 485 -41.55 19.61 -42.95
CA GLY A 485 -42.05 20.12 -44.23
C GLY A 485 -41.28 21.32 -44.79
N GLY A 486 -40.26 21.80 -44.08
CA GLY A 486 -39.38 22.86 -44.56
C GLY A 486 -38.56 22.40 -45.76
N ALA A 487 -38.42 23.26 -46.77
CA ALA A 487 -37.56 22.99 -47.91
C ALA A 487 -36.08 23.02 -47.48
N ILE A 488 -35.29 22.12 -48.06
CA ILE A 488 -33.86 22.04 -47.87
C ILE A 488 -33.19 22.63 -49.13
N ALA A 489 -32.54 23.77 -48.98
CA ALA A 489 -31.90 24.48 -50.09
C ALA A 489 -30.71 23.70 -50.66
N ALA A 490 -30.33 23.96 -51.91
CA ALA A 490 -29.16 23.32 -52.53
C ALA A 490 -27.84 23.73 -51.86
N PHE A 491 -26.97 22.74 -51.58
CA PHE A 491 -25.68 22.93 -50.90
C PHE A 491 -24.49 22.86 -51.85
N THR A 492 -23.38 23.47 -51.43
CA THR A 492 -22.08 23.44 -52.13
C THR A 492 -20.97 22.79 -51.31
N ASP A 493 -21.18 22.55 -50.01
CA ASP A 493 -20.27 21.80 -49.16
C ASP A 493 -20.61 20.30 -49.19
N ALA A 494 -19.59 19.48 -49.36
CA ALA A 494 -19.71 18.04 -49.44
C ALA A 494 -19.62 17.34 -48.08
N ASN A 495 -19.15 17.98 -47.01
CA ASN A 495 -19.06 17.38 -45.67
C ASN A 495 -19.95 18.18 -44.72
N PHE A 496 -21.19 17.73 -44.57
CA PHE A 496 -22.25 18.52 -43.94
C PHE A 496 -22.35 18.30 -42.43
N ALA A 497 -22.23 17.05 -41.97
CA ALA A 497 -22.30 16.69 -40.55
C ALA A 497 -21.40 15.49 -40.23
N SER A 498 -21.22 15.20 -38.95
CA SER A 498 -20.49 14.01 -38.48
C SER A 498 -21.17 13.44 -37.25
N THR A 499 -21.10 12.12 -37.09
CA THR A 499 -21.51 11.47 -35.83
C THR A 499 -20.51 11.69 -34.68
N GLY A 500 -19.29 12.16 -34.97
CA GLY A 500 -18.24 12.32 -33.96
C GLY A 500 -18.03 11.04 -33.12
N ASN A 501 -17.69 11.21 -31.84
CA ASN A 501 -17.55 10.12 -30.86
C ASN A 501 -18.80 9.97 -29.98
N SER A 502 -20.00 10.14 -30.53
CA SER A 502 -21.25 10.17 -29.75
C SER A 502 -21.84 8.80 -29.40
N GLY A 503 -21.34 7.71 -30.00
CA GLY A 503 -21.75 6.34 -29.68
C GLY A 503 -20.65 5.57 -28.96
N GLY A 504 -21.02 4.55 -28.19
CA GLY A 504 -20.06 3.81 -27.38
C GLY A 504 -20.66 2.57 -26.77
N ASP A 505 -19.78 1.67 -26.34
CA ASP A 505 -20.16 0.39 -25.76
C ASP A 505 -20.70 0.58 -24.32
N ALA A 506 -21.23 -0.50 -23.75
CA ALA A 506 -21.67 -0.49 -22.35
C ALA A 506 -20.48 -0.18 -21.42
N GLY A 507 -20.69 0.69 -20.43
CA GLY A 507 -19.62 1.16 -19.56
C GLY A 507 -18.78 2.26 -20.21
N THR A 508 -19.44 3.27 -20.79
CA THR A 508 -18.75 4.44 -21.36
C THR A 508 -19.03 5.68 -20.51
N LEU A 509 -17.98 6.39 -20.10
CA LEU A 509 -18.03 7.73 -19.53
C LEU A 509 -17.92 8.76 -20.65
N TYR A 510 -19.05 9.38 -21.00
CA TYR A 510 -19.09 10.46 -21.96
C TYR A 510 -18.78 11.78 -21.27
N VAL A 511 -17.81 12.53 -21.80
CA VAL A 511 -17.49 13.88 -21.35
C VAL A 511 -17.81 14.84 -22.48
N HIS A 512 -18.77 15.71 -22.25
CA HIS A 512 -19.28 16.66 -23.22
C HIS A 512 -18.46 17.94 -23.16
N ILE A 513 -17.79 18.27 -24.27
CA ILE A 513 -16.79 19.35 -24.35
C ILE A 513 -17.08 20.32 -25.50
N ASP A 514 -16.39 21.47 -25.45
CA ASP A 514 -16.26 22.43 -26.55
C ASP A 514 -14.91 22.17 -27.25
N PRO A 515 -14.87 21.44 -28.40
CA PRO A 515 -13.62 20.95 -28.95
C PRO A 515 -12.63 22.06 -29.29
N GLY A 516 -11.42 21.97 -28.72
CA GLY A 516 -10.33 22.94 -28.92
C GLY A 516 -10.34 24.12 -27.95
N ASP A 517 -11.43 24.34 -27.21
CA ASP A 517 -11.55 25.41 -26.21
C ASP A 517 -11.63 24.87 -24.77
N THR A 518 -12.16 23.66 -24.55
CA THR A 518 -12.20 23.01 -23.23
C THR A 518 -10.79 22.69 -22.71
N LEU A 519 -10.53 23.10 -21.47
CA LEU A 519 -9.30 22.88 -20.73
C LEU A 519 -9.43 21.67 -19.79
N ALA A 520 -8.31 20.99 -19.51
CA ALA A 520 -8.31 19.76 -18.72
C ALA A 520 -8.89 19.92 -17.30
N TYR A 521 -8.72 21.07 -16.64
CA TYR A 521 -9.33 21.27 -15.33
C TYR A 521 -10.88 21.28 -15.38
N GLN A 522 -11.46 21.71 -16.50
CA GLN A 522 -12.91 21.75 -16.68
C GLN A 522 -13.47 20.34 -16.86
N VAL A 523 -12.72 19.49 -17.58
CA VAL A 523 -13.03 18.05 -17.68
C VAL A 523 -12.94 17.38 -16.30
N VAL A 524 -11.92 17.71 -15.51
CA VAL A 524 -11.80 17.21 -14.12
C VAL A 524 -13.02 17.58 -13.30
N ASP A 525 -13.45 18.85 -13.35
CA ASP A 525 -14.64 19.31 -12.63
C ASP A 525 -15.91 18.58 -13.10
N ALA A 526 -16.06 18.36 -14.41
CA ALA A 526 -17.18 17.64 -15.00
C ALA A 526 -17.26 16.17 -14.56
N ILE A 527 -16.14 15.45 -14.57
CA ILE A 527 -16.08 14.04 -14.13
C ILE A 527 -16.36 13.93 -12.62
N ASN A 528 -15.74 14.80 -11.82
CA ASN A 528 -15.94 14.82 -10.37
C ASN A 528 -17.39 15.17 -9.99
N ALA A 529 -18.08 15.99 -10.79
CA ALA A 529 -19.48 16.31 -10.58
C ALA A 529 -20.44 15.15 -10.91
N GLU A 530 -20.04 14.25 -11.81
CA GLU A 530 -20.81 13.05 -12.17
C GLU A 530 -20.76 12.00 -11.05
N GLY A 531 -19.57 11.72 -10.50
CA GLY A 531 -19.38 11.00 -9.24
C GLY A 531 -19.06 9.50 -9.33
N THR A 532 -19.07 8.90 -10.51
CA THR A 532 -18.63 7.50 -10.71
C THR A 532 -17.10 7.39 -10.62
N PHE A 533 -16.39 8.43 -11.05
CA PHE A 533 -14.93 8.55 -10.98
C PHE A 533 -14.50 9.84 -10.30
N GLN A 534 -13.40 9.76 -9.56
CA GLN A 534 -12.63 10.93 -9.15
C GLN A 534 -11.53 11.17 -10.18
N ALA A 535 -11.52 12.38 -10.74
CA ALA A 535 -10.52 12.84 -11.69
C ALA A 535 -9.57 13.86 -11.05
N SER A 536 -8.32 13.84 -11.48
CA SER A 536 -7.30 14.82 -11.10
C SER A 536 -6.36 15.06 -12.27
N ILE A 537 -5.70 16.24 -12.29
CA ILE A 537 -4.68 16.52 -13.31
C ILE A 537 -3.48 15.63 -13.06
N ASP A 538 -2.97 15.00 -14.12
CA ASP A 538 -1.75 14.22 -14.01
C ASP A 538 -0.55 15.16 -13.76
N PRO A 539 0.09 15.11 -12.58
CA PRO A 539 1.21 15.99 -12.29
C PRO A 539 2.44 15.69 -13.16
N ARG A 540 2.48 14.53 -13.83
CA ARG A 540 3.60 14.10 -14.69
C ARG A 540 3.64 14.84 -16.02
N ASP A 541 2.51 15.40 -16.46
CA ASP A 541 2.38 16.14 -17.71
C ASP A 541 2.50 17.67 -17.53
N ALA A 542 2.44 18.15 -16.28
CA ALA A 542 2.57 19.57 -15.98
C ALA A 542 4.03 20.05 -16.14
N VAL A 543 4.25 21.08 -16.97
CA VAL A 543 5.57 21.73 -17.12
C VAL A 543 5.98 22.42 -15.82
N ILE A 544 5.02 23.07 -15.16
CA ILE A 544 5.10 23.59 -13.79
C ILE A 544 3.75 23.43 -13.12
N ALA A 545 3.74 23.30 -11.78
CA ALA A 545 2.51 23.11 -11.00
C ALA A 545 1.43 24.20 -11.26
N ALA A 546 1.84 25.43 -11.56
CA ALA A 546 0.90 26.54 -11.83
C ALA A 546 0.22 26.47 -13.21
N GLN A 547 0.70 25.62 -14.12
CA GLN A 547 0.16 25.44 -15.47
C GLN A 547 -0.65 24.15 -15.61
N ALA A 548 -0.61 23.26 -14.60
CA ALA A 548 -1.34 22.01 -14.56
C ALA A 548 -2.84 22.25 -14.82
N GLY A 549 -3.40 21.57 -15.81
CA GLY A 549 -4.82 21.61 -16.16
C GLY A 549 -5.25 22.74 -17.09
N PHE A 550 -4.36 23.67 -17.45
CA PHE A 550 -4.66 24.79 -18.35
C PHE A 550 -4.36 24.50 -19.83
N GLY A 551 -3.95 23.27 -20.18
CA GLY A 551 -3.89 22.82 -21.56
C GLY A 551 -5.27 22.42 -22.08
N ALA A 552 -5.54 22.65 -23.37
CA ALA A 552 -6.75 22.19 -24.03
C ALA A 552 -6.73 20.66 -24.18
N VAL A 553 -7.85 19.99 -23.97
CA VAL A 553 -7.95 18.54 -24.16
C VAL A 553 -8.04 18.18 -25.64
N ASP A 554 -7.45 17.05 -26.02
CA ASP A 554 -7.59 16.52 -27.38
C ASP A 554 -8.94 15.77 -27.49
N PRO A 555 -9.87 16.19 -28.35
CA PRO A 555 -11.17 15.55 -28.50
C PRO A 555 -11.09 14.09 -29.01
N THR A 556 -9.93 13.67 -29.50
CA THR A 556 -9.68 12.29 -29.95
C THR A 556 -9.04 11.41 -28.88
N ALA A 557 -8.65 11.99 -27.73
CA ALA A 557 -8.10 11.22 -26.63
C ALA A 557 -9.16 10.28 -26.04
N THR A 558 -8.74 9.04 -25.78
CA THR A 558 -9.56 8.01 -25.14
C THR A 558 -8.80 7.44 -23.94
N ALA A 559 -9.53 6.94 -22.96
CA ALA A 559 -8.96 6.19 -21.84
C ALA A 559 -9.80 4.95 -21.57
N SER A 560 -9.18 3.92 -21.00
CA SER A 560 -9.87 2.79 -20.39
C SER A 560 -9.40 2.62 -18.95
N THR A 561 -10.31 2.28 -18.05
CA THR A 561 -9.97 2.01 -16.66
C THR A 561 -9.62 0.54 -16.44
N ALA A 562 -8.71 0.24 -15.52
CA ALA A 562 -8.31 -1.12 -15.17
C ALA A 562 -7.78 -1.18 -13.74
N GLY A 563 -7.48 -2.39 -13.25
CA GLY A 563 -6.81 -2.58 -11.97
C GLY A 563 -7.71 -2.44 -10.74
N GLY A 564 -9.03 -2.39 -10.91
CA GLY A 564 -9.97 -2.54 -9.81
C GLY A 564 -10.14 -4.01 -9.43
N GLY A 565 -10.21 -4.31 -8.14
CA GLY A 565 -10.28 -5.67 -7.62
C GLY A 565 -10.50 -5.73 -6.11
N GLY A 566 -10.61 -6.94 -5.56
CA GLY A 566 -10.84 -7.16 -4.13
C GLY A 566 -12.23 -6.73 -3.66
N PHE A 567 -12.32 -6.38 -2.37
CA PHE A 567 -13.55 -6.03 -1.69
C PHE A 567 -13.34 -4.85 -0.73
N ALA A 568 -14.44 -4.17 -0.37
CA ALA A 568 -14.39 -3.12 0.63
C ALA A 568 -14.17 -3.71 2.04
N PHE A 569 -13.39 -3.00 2.86
CA PHE A 569 -13.20 -3.38 4.26
C PHE A 569 -14.51 -3.29 5.04
N ASP A 570 -14.80 -4.32 5.81
CA ASP A 570 -15.89 -4.33 6.77
C ASP A 570 -15.45 -3.62 8.06
N ALA A 571 -16.03 -2.45 8.32
CA ALA A 571 -15.70 -1.63 9.48
C ALA A 571 -16.58 -1.92 10.72
N THR A 572 -17.47 -2.92 10.68
CA THR A 572 -18.34 -3.29 11.82
C THR A 572 -17.53 -3.61 13.06
N GLY A 573 -16.43 -4.35 12.90
CA GLY A 573 -15.37 -4.57 13.87
C GLY A 573 -15.33 -5.98 14.44
N ILE A 574 -14.69 -6.13 15.59
CA ILE A 574 -14.38 -7.44 16.17
C ILE A 574 -14.83 -7.52 17.62
N GLN A 575 -15.02 -8.75 18.09
CA GLN A 575 -15.30 -9.05 19.48
C GLN A 575 -14.09 -9.75 20.10
N ILE A 576 -13.53 -9.20 21.17
CA ILE A 576 -12.43 -9.82 21.90
C ILE A 576 -12.95 -10.37 23.22
N THR A 577 -12.85 -11.67 23.44
CA THR A 577 -13.12 -12.29 24.74
C THR A 577 -11.80 -12.63 25.41
N ASN A 578 -11.56 -12.05 26.59
CA ASN A 578 -10.34 -12.25 27.36
C ASN A 578 -10.63 -12.12 28.86
N GLY A 579 -10.16 -13.05 29.68
CA GLY A 579 -10.41 -12.99 31.13
C GLY A 579 -11.86 -13.26 31.54
N GLY A 580 -12.67 -13.86 30.67
CA GLY A 580 -14.11 -14.08 30.90
C GLY A 580 -15.00 -12.85 30.64
N GLU A 581 -14.41 -11.74 30.20
CA GLU A 581 -15.13 -10.55 29.72
C GLU A 581 -15.05 -10.46 28.19
N THR A 582 -16.08 -9.88 27.59
CA THR A 582 -16.20 -9.70 26.15
C THR A 582 -16.25 -8.22 25.79
N PHE A 583 -15.38 -7.81 24.88
CA PHE A 583 -15.18 -6.44 24.43
C PHE A 583 -15.57 -6.33 22.97
N GLU A 584 -16.58 -5.53 22.66
CA GLU A 584 -17.00 -5.24 21.29
C GLU A 584 -16.29 -4.00 20.79
N LEU A 585 -15.57 -4.13 19.68
CA LEU A 585 -14.82 -3.07 19.03
C LEU A 585 -15.45 -2.76 17.68
N SER A 586 -15.40 -1.49 17.29
CA SER A 586 -15.81 -1.04 15.95
C SER A 586 -14.65 -0.29 15.30
N PHE A 587 -14.51 -0.47 13.99
CA PHE A 587 -13.48 0.20 13.19
C PHE A 587 -14.07 1.26 12.26
N ALA A 588 -15.31 1.71 12.50
CA ALA A 588 -15.98 2.72 11.68
C ALA A 588 -15.23 4.07 11.57
N THR A 589 -14.30 4.35 12.49
CA THR A 589 -13.46 5.57 12.46
C THR A 589 -12.00 5.28 12.11
N ALA A 590 -11.65 4.05 11.73
CA ALA A 590 -10.29 3.68 11.38
C ALA A 590 -10.05 3.99 9.89
N GLU A 591 -8.97 4.71 9.59
CA GLU A 591 -8.54 4.97 8.21
C GLU A 591 -7.24 4.21 7.89
N THR A 592 -6.41 3.97 8.91
CA THR A 592 -5.09 3.33 8.78
C THR A 592 -4.95 2.08 9.66
N ILE A 593 -3.94 1.26 9.38
CA ILE A 593 -3.57 0.13 10.25
C ILE A 593 -3.20 0.60 11.66
N GLU A 594 -2.57 1.76 11.81
CA GLU A 594 -2.31 2.36 13.11
C GLU A 594 -3.59 2.58 13.90
N ASP A 595 -4.66 3.06 13.27
CA ASP A 595 -5.95 3.25 13.93
C ASP A 595 -6.55 1.93 14.40
N VAL A 596 -6.52 0.89 13.54
CA VAL A 596 -6.99 -0.46 13.90
C VAL A 596 -6.22 -0.98 15.12
N LEU A 597 -4.89 -0.91 15.09
CA LEU A 597 -4.05 -1.37 16.19
C LEU A 597 -4.26 -0.54 17.46
N ASN A 598 -4.47 0.77 17.33
CA ASN A 598 -4.75 1.65 18.46
C ASN A 598 -6.11 1.36 19.10
N ILE A 599 -7.14 1.07 18.31
CA ILE A 599 -8.46 0.66 18.80
C ILE A 599 -8.35 -0.68 19.55
N ILE A 600 -7.64 -1.66 19.00
CA ILE A 600 -7.44 -2.96 19.65
C ILE A 600 -6.64 -2.82 20.95
N ASN A 601 -5.49 -2.15 20.90
CA ASN A 601 -4.61 -1.93 22.05
C ASN A 601 -5.23 -1.03 23.13
N GLY A 602 -6.12 -0.12 22.73
CA GLY A 602 -6.83 0.82 23.59
C GLY A 602 -8.15 0.29 24.17
N SER A 603 -8.60 -0.89 23.73
CA SER A 603 -9.89 -1.50 24.12
C SER A 603 -10.07 -1.75 25.62
N GLY A 604 -8.96 -1.87 26.36
CA GLY A 604 -8.99 -2.35 27.74
C GLY A 604 -9.08 -3.87 27.88
N ALA A 605 -9.20 -4.62 26.78
CA ALA A 605 -9.28 -6.08 26.75
C ALA A 605 -7.98 -6.79 27.19
N GLY A 606 -6.95 -6.04 27.60
CA GLY A 606 -5.68 -6.60 28.05
C GLY A 606 -4.89 -7.29 26.95
N VAL A 607 -5.05 -6.87 25.69
CA VAL A 607 -4.33 -7.44 24.53
C VAL A 607 -3.21 -6.52 24.03
N LEU A 608 -2.34 -7.08 23.20
CA LEU A 608 -1.33 -6.36 22.42
C LEU A 608 -1.43 -6.82 20.96
N ALA A 609 -1.84 -5.91 20.07
CA ALA A 609 -1.89 -6.08 18.63
C ALA A 609 -0.73 -5.33 17.97
N GLN A 610 -0.03 -5.99 17.05
CA GLN A 610 1.12 -5.46 16.30
C GLN A 610 1.16 -6.05 14.90
N ILE A 611 1.81 -5.35 13.96
CA ILE A 611 2.14 -5.92 12.65
C ILE A 611 3.12 -7.08 12.86
N SER A 612 2.98 -8.14 12.05
CA SER A 612 3.90 -9.28 12.05
C SER A 612 5.34 -8.82 11.79
N PRO A 613 6.36 -9.58 12.26
CA PRO A 613 7.76 -9.29 11.93
C PRO A 613 8.04 -9.28 10.41
N ASP A 614 7.30 -10.10 9.67
CA ASP A 614 7.38 -10.22 8.21
C ASP A 614 6.68 -9.06 7.49
N GLY A 615 5.81 -8.32 8.20
CA GLY A 615 5.18 -7.11 7.68
C GLY A 615 4.01 -7.37 6.74
N ASP A 616 3.37 -8.52 6.85
CA ASP A 616 2.32 -9.02 5.93
C ASP A 616 0.99 -9.28 6.65
N SER A 617 0.95 -9.23 7.98
CA SER A 617 -0.20 -9.68 8.77
C SER A 617 -0.26 -8.97 10.13
N ILE A 618 -1.35 -9.18 10.88
CA ILE A 618 -1.51 -8.62 12.23
C ILE A 618 -1.51 -9.76 13.25
N ASN A 619 -0.67 -9.61 14.28
CA ASN A 619 -0.58 -10.55 15.39
C ASN A 619 -1.18 -9.94 16.64
N ILE A 620 -2.00 -10.71 17.37
CA ILE A 620 -2.63 -10.28 18.61
C ILE A 620 -2.32 -11.26 19.73
N ARG A 621 -1.88 -10.74 20.89
CA ARG A 621 -1.53 -11.53 22.07
C ARG A 621 -2.32 -11.05 23.29
N SER A 622 -2.78 -11.95 24.14
CA SER A 622 -3.31 -11.60 25.45
C SER A 622 -2.18 -11.32 26.43
N ARG A 623 -2.34 -10.32 27.28
CA ARG A 623 -1.47 -10.00 28.43
C ARG A 623 -2.00 -10.57 29.75
N LEU A 624 -3.07 -11.34 29.68
CA LEU A 624 -3.66 -12.08 30.80
C LEU A 624 -3.26 -13.55 30.64
N SER A 625 -2.56 -14.10 31.63
CA SER A 625 -2.23 -15.53 31.67
C SER A 625 -3.31 -16.32 32.40
N GLY A 626 -3.63 -17.49 31.86
CA GLY A 626 -4.56 -18.47 32.47
C GLY A 626 -6.03 -18.25 32.16
N ALA A 627 -6.36 -17.35 31.23
CA ALA A 627 -7.72 -17.11 30.74
C ALA A 627 -7.87 -17.53 29.28
N ASP A 628 -9.09 -17.90 28.89
CA ASP A 628 -9.43 -18.11 27.49
C ASP A 628 -9.35 -16.77 26.74
N PHE A 629 -8.69 -16.82 25.59
CA PHE A 629 -8.52 -15.69 24.68
C PHE A 629 -9.10 -16.06 23.32
N SER A 630 -10.05 -15.27 22.84
CA SER A 630 -10.63 -15.43 21.52
C SER A 630 -11.00 -14.09 20.88
N ILE A 631 -10.98 -14.07 19.56
CA ILE A 631 -11.40 -12.98 18.69
C ILE A 631 -12.47 -13.52 17.74
N GLY A 632 -13.65 -12.91 17.77
CA GLY A 632 -14.77 -13.18 16.89
C GLY A 632 -15.22 -11.93 16.14
N GLU A 633 -16.31 -12.06 15.41
CA GLU A 633 -16.90 -10.98 14.61
C GLU A 633 -17.87 -10.13 15.42
N ASN A 634 -17.91 -8.82 15.15
CA ASN A 634 -18.92 -7.91 15.70
C ASN A 634 -20.00 -7.55 14.67
N GLY A 635 -20.73 -8.56 14.19
CA GLY A 635 -21.85 -8.38 13.25
C GLY A 635 -21.48 -8.39 11.77
N GLY A 636 -20.21 -8.62 11.43
CA GLY A 636 -19.69 -8.66 10.06
C GLY A 636 -18.59 -9.72 9.86
N GLU A 637 -17.60 -9.42 9.01
CA GLU A 637 -16.49 -10.31 8.64
C GLU A 637 -15.10 -9.70 8.92
N THR A 638 -15.02 -8.63 9.71
CA THR A 638 -13.77 -7.89 9.94
C THR A 638 -12.62 -8.76 10.50
N ALA A 639 -12.89 -9.65 11.47
CA ALA A 639 -11.85 -10.51 12.04
C ALA A 639 -11.32 -11.50 11.01
N THR A 640 -12.22 -11.99 10.14
CA THR A 640 -11.90 -12.87 9.02
C THR A 640 -11.06 -12.12 7.98
N GLN A 641 -11.46 -10.91 7.58
CA GLN A 641 -10.72 -10.08 6.64
C GLN A 641 -9.30 -9.77 7.14
N LEU A 642 -9.17 -9.41 8.43
CA LEU A 642 -7.86 -9.16 9.04
C LEU A 642 -7.05 -10.44 9.32
N GLY A 643 -7.63 -11.63 9.11
CA GLY A 643 -6.99 -12.93 9.37
C GLY A 643 -6.72 -13.22 10.84
N ILE A 644 -7.40 -12.52 11.76
CA ILE A 644 -7.18 -12.59 13.22
C ILE A 644 -8.30 -13.32 13.95
N ARG A 645 -9.29 -13.85 13.24
CA ARG A 645 -10.39 -14.59 13.85
C ARG A 645 -9.86 -15.87 14.49
N THR A 646 -10.17 -16.06 15.78
CA THR A 646 -9.86 -17.31 16.46
C THR A 646 -11.04 -18.25 16.36
N PHE A 647 -10.78 -19.54 16.22
CA PHE A 647 -11.80 -20.56 16.43
C PHE A 647 -12.04 -20.76 17.92
N THR A 648 -13.31 -20.84 18.29
CA THR A 648 -13.80 -21.15 19.64
C THR A 648 -14.60 -22.43 19.61
N GLU A 649 -14.93 -23.01 20.75
CA GLU A 649 -15.90 -24.13 20.82
C GLU A 649 -17.23 -23.75 20.13
N ASN A 650 -17.71 -22.51 20.30
CA ASN A 650 -18.93 -22.03 19.65
C ASN A 650 -18.80 -21.77 18.13
N SER A 651 -17.61 -21.93 17.54
CA SER A 651 -17.42 -21.71 16.10
C SER A 651 -18.19 -22.77 15.32
N ARG A 652 -19.04 -22.32 14.40
CA ARG A 652 -19.89 -23.21 13.63
C ARG A 652 -19.06 -24.00 12.62
N LEU A 653 -19.33 -25.29 12.49
CA LEU A 653 -18.64 -26.17 11.54
C LEU A 653 -18.86 -25.75 10.10
N ASP A 654 -20.00 -25.10 9.78
CA ASP A 654 -20.30 -24.55 8.45
C ASP A 654 -19.43 -23.33 8.08
N SER A 655 -18.81 -22.68 9.07
CA SER A 655 -17.92 -21.53 8.85
C SER A 655 -16.45 -21.91 8.66
N LEU A 656 -16.10 -23.20 8.76
CA LEU A 656 -14.75 -23.71 8.54
C LEU A 656 -14.45 -23.89 7.05
N ASN A 657 -13.17 -23.93 6.66
CA ASN A 657 -12.72 -24.10 5.26
C ASN A 657 -13.34 -23.07 4.29
N ASP A 658 -13.18 -21.77 4.57
CA ASP A 658 -13.72 -20.68 3.74
C ASP A 658 -15.24 -20.77 3.52
N GLY A 659 -15.97 -21.22 4.55
CA GLY A 659 -17.43 -21.40 4.50
C GLY A 659 -17.90 -22.64 3.74
N LEU A 660 -16.99 -23.52 3.30
CA LEU A 660 -17.34 -24.84 2.74
C LEU A 660 -17.75 -25.83 3.84
N GLY A 661 -17.40 -25.55 5.08
CA GLY A 661 -17.68 -26.34 6.26
C GLY A 661 -16.82 -27.60 6.38
N VAL A 662 -17.23 -28.48 7.30
CA VAL A 662 -16.65 -29.83 7.47
C VAL A 662 -17.52 -30.84 6.74
N ASN A 663 -16.89 -31.72 5.96
CA ASN A 663 -17.60 -32.79 5.27
C ASN A 663 -18.07 -33.84 6.29
N ASP A 664 -19.36 -34.15 6.24
CA ASP A 664 -20.03 -35.18 7.03
C ASP A 664 -20.34 -36.38 6.11
N PHE A 665 -19.72 -37.52 6.38
CA PHE A 665 -19.97 -38.78 5.68
C PHE A 665 -20.82 -39.71 6.55
N PRO A 666 -21.69 -40.55 5.95
CA PRO A 666 -22.41 -41.54 6.72
C PRO A 666 -21.49 -42.52 7.46
N GLY A 667 -21.38 -42.40 8.78
CA GLY A 667 -20.55 -43.25 9.65
C GLY A 667 -19.51 -42.44 10.43
N ASP A 668 -18.41 -43.09 10.82
CA ASP A 668 -17.31 -42.41 11.50
C ASP A 668 -16.47 -41.60 10.48
N ASP A 669 -16.28 -40.32 10.71
CA ASP A 669 -15.58 -39.40 9.80
C ASP A 669 -14.06 -39.40 10.03
N PHE A 670 -13.64 -39.51 11.29
CA PHE A 670 -12.23 -39.60 11.64
C PHE A 670 -12.03 -40.47 12.88
N SER A 671 -10.76 -40.81 13.15
CA SER A 671 -10.40 -41.57 14.34
C SER A 671 -9.18 -41.00 15.04
N ILE A 672 -9.19 -41.05 16.37
CA ILE A 672 -8.09 -40.60 17.23
C ILE A 672 -7.50 -41.86 17.90
N GLU A 673 -6.23 -42.14 17.65
CA GLU A 673 -5.50 -43.16 18.41
C GLU A 673 -4.83 -42.50 19.62
N THR A 674 -5.25 -42.89 20.81
CA THR A 674 -4.68 -42.40 22.07
C THR A 674 -3.31 -43.03 22.34
N SER A 675 -2.55 -42.44 23.26
CA SER A 675 -1.19 -42.92 23.58
C SER A 675 -1.10 -44.36 24.11
N ASP A 676 -2.22 -44.94 24.56
CA ASP A 676 -2.31 -46.34 24.99
C ASP A 676 -2.72 -47.32 23.87
N GLY A 677 -2.94 -46.81 22.65
CA GLY A 677 -3.34 -47.57 21.46
C GLY A 677 -4.86 -47.74 21.31
N THR A 678 -5.69 -47.13 22.17
CA THR A 678 -7.14 -47.12 22.00
C THR A 678 -7.54 -46.17 20.87
N VAL A 679 -8.38 -46.65 19.95
CA VAL A 679 -8.89 -45.87 18.81
C VAL A 679 -10.30 -45.39 19.10
N LEU A 680 -10.50 -44.08 19.06
CA LEU A 680 -11.78 -43.38 19.20
C LEU A 680 -12.29 -43.05 17.81
N ALA A 681 -13.43 -43.59 17.40
CA ALA A 681 -14.03 -43.28 16.11
C ALA A 681 -15.08 -42.18 16.30
N ILE A 682 -14.94 -41.07 15.58
CA ILE A 682 -15.75 -39.87 15.77
C ILE A 682 -16.59 -39.62 14.52
N ASP A 683 -17.91 -39.66 14.71
CA ASP A 683 -18.94 -39.26 13.75
C ASP A 683 -19.25 -37.77 13.99
N VAL A 684 -19.25 -36.94 12.95
CA VAL A 684 -19.56 -35.50 12.99
C VAL A 684 -20.98 -35.16 12.54
N SER A 685 -21.78 -36.15 12.13
CA SER A 685 -23.16 -35.97 11.66
C SER A 685 -24.02 -35.19 12.64
N GLY A 686 -24.61 -34.09 12.19
CA GLY A 686 -25.51 -33.25 12.99
C GLY A 686 -24.83 -32.43 14.09
N ALA A 687 -23.50 -32.35 14.12
CA ALA A 687 -22.79 -31.34 14.88
C ALA A 687 -22.89 -29.99 14.16
N GLU A 688 -23.15 -28.91 14.91
CA GLU A 688 -23.21 -27.56 14.34
C GLU A 688 -21.97 -26.75 14.66
N THR A 689 -21.25 -27.08 15.73
CA THR A 689 -20.14 -26.30 16.26
C THR A 689 -18.91 -27.17 16.60
N ILE A 690 -17.75 -26.54 16.78
CA ILE A 690 -16.55 -27.21 17.29
C ILE A 690 -16.82 -27.83 18.68
N ALA A 691 -17.65 -27.20 19.52
CA ALA A 691 -18.07 -27.69 20.83
C ALA A 691 -18.73 -29.07 20.71
N ASP A 692 -19.63 -29.23 19.73
CA ASP A 692 -20.33 -30.50 19.53
C ASP A 692 -19.35 -31.64 19.18
N ILE A 693 -18.28 -31.33 18.45
CA ILE A 693 -17.23 -32.31 18.10
C ILE A 693 -16.36 -32.64 19.32
N LEU A 694 -15.96 -31.63 20.08
CA LEU A 694 -15.18 -31.81 21.30
C LEU A 694 -15.97 -32.60 22.34
N ASP A 695 -17.26 -32.33 22.50
CA ASP A 695 -18.14 -33.09 23.38
C ASP A 695 -18.24 -34.55 22.95
N ARG A 696 -18.34 -34.84 21.64
CA ARG A 696 -18.32 -36.23 21.13
C ARG A 696 -17.02 -36.95 21.44
N ILE A 697 -15.88 -36.27 21.36
CA ILE A 697 -14.57 -36.82 21.73
C ILE A 697 -14.52 -37.08 23.24
N ASN A 698 -14.85 -36.07 24.05
CA ASN A 698 -14.74 -36.10 25.51
C ASN A 698 -15.72 -37.06 26.17
N THR A 699 -16.89 -37.25 25.57
CA THR A 699 -17.93 -38.17 26.07
C THR A 699 -17.93 -39.52 25.35
N HIS A 700 -16.98 -39.76 24.44
CA HIS A 700 -16.85 -41.03 23.73
C HIS A 700 -16.70 -42.18 24.75
N ALA A 701 -17.43 -43.28 24.54
CA ALA A 701 -17.51 -44.38 25.52
C ALA A 701 -16.15 -44.99 25.89
N ASP A 702 -15.22 -44.96 24.93
CA ASP A 702 -13.85 -45.45 25.08
C ASP A 702 -12.83 -44.36 25.44
N ASN A 703 -13.28 -43.14 25.80
CA ASN A 703 -12.42 -42.06 26.29
C ASN A 703 -12.53 -41.94 27.82
N PRO A 704 -11.59 -42.52 28.60
CA PRO A 704 -11.58 -42.40 30.06
C PRO A 704 -11.02 -41.05 30.57
N GLY A 705 -10.96 -40.02 29.71
CA GLY A 705 -10.30 -38.73 29.98
C GLY A 705 -8.83 -38.68 29.56
N ASN A 706 -8.45 -39.45 28.54
CA ASN A 706 -7.07 -39.61 28.06
C ASN A 706 -6.73 -38.77 26.82
N VAL A 707 -7.70 -38.04 26.27
CA VAL A 707 -7.54 -37.12 25.12
C VAL A 707 -7.49 -35.69 25.61
#